data_AF-A0A9P1HR30-F1
#
_entry.id   AF-A0A9P1HR30-F1
#
_cell.length_a   1.000
_cell.length_b   1.000
_cell.length_c   1.000
_cell.angle_alpha   90.00
_cell.angle_beta   90.00
_cell.angle_gamma   90.00
#
_symmetry.space_group_name_H-M   'P 1'
#
loop_
_entity.id
_entity.type
_entity.pdbx_description
1 polymer ?
#
loop_
_entity_poly.entity_id
_entity_poly.type
_entity_poly.pdbx_seq_one_letter_code
_entity_poly.pdbx_strand_id
1 'polypeptide(L)'
;MSSETLQLIVSSLSREPFNMGLSVITFDSLPSSKLLQCLSDVLCWIYQIEKINITQEAPEETAVRIFNNLRILRFRPPSDPEELDEWRAGIVEGSKKAVYPVLAYIFSNLDMLKERVYLSKYLVKVEIPSEVHDMDTAQLQNELADLMEKFKEVHSRVTDVQQDSIILDDIRSDLKMMESEKEALIRKIERAERKVQKLPALERHLSSAEYLRSQRNRLAELNVQRTDQRESVIHIDQKLSRFRAHYNELQAASKKIDHTMLIAQLEDEIATNNYLVNNKLKNDIANRKQIVSELAKISAMPAIDQKDIQDLHNEVKETTNNIMNMEQERDRSEEALDDNLSIFRHQATAVERKKEAVAGKLQQTRQTLTRMESQIEEKKKELKTKSGVDVISGKEFRNYVNLLRARTQEYKKKRQELDEIITEKGTLIRTMEMLSRKYNTLVDKIKAMGGEVVAFGEQTNMTKERPRTAAPVIDDVDELRRLLSEMVENIEKKRDKIDPLKKEKEKQQERYTLLNDYVSRNKTEKVERNEQKASAIGNLNTDIENLEQRLEEVLKEIKGLDSKIEQYTEDLNVLRSDGDELKKRVQEEYRKAQEVSSDLARRQGITAKYSEFAHQQVIMWRGLHMVFEAKMQAVKKAQG
;
A
#
# COMPACT_ATOMS: atom_id res chain seq x y z
N MET A 1 43.28 -3.88 1.63
CA MET A 1 42.56 -2.71 2.17
C MET A 1 41.73 -2.09 1.05
N SER A 2 40.47 -1.73 1.32
CA SER A 2 39.55 -1.18 0.32
C SER A 2 39.82 0.30 0.06
N SER A 3 39.61 0.77 -1.18
CA SER A 3 39.75 2.20 -1.58
C SER A 3 38.96 3.14 -0.66
N GLU A 4 37.81 2.70 -0.18
CA GLU A 4 36.93 3.42 0.74
C GLU A 4 37.59 3.73 2.09
N THR A 5 38.39 2.80 2.64
CA THR A 5 39.09 3.01 3.92
C THR A 5 40.15 4.11 3.82
N LEU A 6 40.84 4.19 2.67
CA LEU A 6 41.82 5.24 2.40
C LEU A 6 41.15 6.61 2.19
N GLN A 7 40.01 6.64 1.49
CA GLN A 7 39.22 7.87 1.33
C GLN A 7 38.68 8.38 2.67
N LEU A 8 38.23 7.50 3.56
CA LEU A 8 37.77 7.85 4.91
C LEU A 8 38.91 8.48 5.74
N ILE A 9 40.10 7.87 5.73
CA ILE A 9 41.26 8.38 6.45
C ILE A 9 41.68 9.76 5.91
N VAL A 10 41.80 9.89 4.58
CA VAL A 10 42.23 11.13 3.92
C VAL A 10 41.23 12.27 4.14
N SER A 11 39.93 11.99 4.00
CA SER A 11 38.89 12.99 4.25
C SER A 11 38.83 13.45 5.70
N SER A 12 39.09 12.54 6.66
CA SER A 12 39.12 12.87 8.09
C SER A 12 40.38 13.66 8.47
N LEU A 13 41.54 13.33 7.90
CA LEU A 13 42.79 14.09 8.10
C LEU A 13 42.78 15.47 7.41
N SER A 14 41.97 15.63 6.37
CA SER A 14 41.78 16.93 5.68
C SER A 14 40.83 17.87 6.43
N ARG A 15 40.05 17.37 7.39
CA ARG A 15 39.14 18.16 8.23
C ARG A 15 39.88 18.74 9.44
N GLU A 16 39.26 19.74 10.08
CA GLU A 16 39.71 20.29 11.35
C GLU A 16 39.71 19.17 12.41
N PRO A 17 40.80 18.96 13.18
CA PRO A 17 41.89 19.88 13.52
C PRO A 17 43.25 19.58 12.85
N PHE A 18 43.32 18.61 11.94
CA PHE A 18 44.59 18.20 11.31
C PHE A 18 44.89 19.01 10.05
N ASN A 19 43.86 19.42 9.28
CA ASN A 19 43.96 20.27 8.07
C ASN A 19 45.10 19.83 7.11
N MET A 20 45.39 18.54 7.06
CA MET A 20 46.38 17.98 6.16
C MET A 20 45.68 17.76 4.83
N GLY A 21 45.77 18.73 3.91
CA GLY A 21 45.19 18.67 2.56
C GLY A 21 45.85 17.64 1.65
N LEU A 22 45.87 16.38 2.09
CA LEU A 22 46.51 15.26 1.41
C LEU A 22 45.53 14.67 0.39
N SER A 23 46.04 14.34 -0.79
CA SER A 23 45.37 13.44 -1.73
C SER A 23 45.64 11.98 -1.35
N VAL A 24 44.76 11.06 -1.74
CA VAL A 24 44.91 9.60 -1.51
C VAL A 24 46.29 9.09 -1.98
N ILE A 25 46.78 9.62 -3.10
CA ILE A 25 48.10 9.26 -3.66
C ILE A 25 49.23 9.79 -2.78
N THR A 26 49.12 11.05 -2.32
CA THR A 26 50.15 11.66 -1.47
C THR A 26 50.20 11.03 -0.09
N PHE A 27 49.05 10.63 0.47
CA PHE A 27 48.95 9.92 1.73
C PHE A 27 49.57 8.51 1.63
N ASP A 28 49.29 7.78 0.55
CA ASP A 28 49.92 6.46 0.35
C ASP A 28 51.43 6.56 0.05
N SER A 29 51.92 7.67 -0.48
CA SER A 29 53.37 7.88 -0.67
C SER A 29 54.14 8.30 0.60
N LEU A 30 53.47 8.43 1.76
CA LEU A 30 54.13 8.88 2.99
C LEU A 30 55.17 7.85 3.50
N PRO A 31 56.36 8.31 3.94
CA PRO A 31 57.36 7.44 4.55
C PRO A 31 56.88 6.94 5.92
N SER A 32 57.32 5.74 6.33
CA SER A 32 56.87 5.05 7.54
C SER A 32 57.01 5.89 8.81
N SER A 33 58.07 6.71 8.92
CA SER A 33 58.28 7.62 10.05
C SER A 33 57.23 8.74 10.12
N LYS A 34 56.83 9.31 8.97
CA LYS A 34 55.77 10.33 8.91
C LYS A 34 54.40 9.71 9.14
N LEU A 35 54.16 8.49 8.65
CA LEU A 35 52.91 7.77 8.86
C LEU A 35 52.71 7.44 10.35
N LEU A 36 53.78 7.01 11.04
CA LEU A 36 53.76 6.77 12.47
C LEU A 36 53.57 8.09 13.26
N GLN A 37 54.18 9.20 12.81
CA GLN A 37 53.95 10.52 13.40
C GLN A 37 52.50 10.96 13.25
N CYS A 38 51.89 10.73 12.09
CA CYS A 38 50.47 11.02 11.88
C CYS A 38 49.60 10.19 12.85
N LEU A 39 49.90 8.91 13.05
CA LEU A 39 49.19 8.08 14.03
C LEU A 39 49.39 8.60 15.46
N SER A 40 50.62 8.96 15.84
CA SER A 40 50.92 9.52 17.16
C SER A 40 50.20 10.86 17.38
N ASP A 41 50.16 11.75 16.39
CA ASP A 41 49.46 13.03 16.46
C ASP A 41 47.94 12.84 16.60
N VAL A 42 47.37 11.88 15.86
CA VAL A 42 45.96 11.51 15.96
C VAL A 42 45.64 10.97 17.35
N LEU A 43 46.49 10.10 17.91
CA LEU A 43 46.33 9.61 19.27
C LEU A 43 46.48 10.74 20.31
N CYS A 44 47.50 11.59 20.20
CA CYS A 44 47.69 12.72 21.11
C CYS A 44 46.48 13.66 21.10
N TRP A 45 45.86 13.86 19.93
CA TRP A 45 44.63 14.64 19.81
C TRP A 45 43.43 14.00 20.52
N ILE A 46 43.20 12.69 20.38
CA ILE A 46 42.10 12.00 21.09
C ILE A 46 42.32 12.04 22.60
N TYR A 47 43.56 11.87 23.05
CA TYR A 47 43.91 11.88 24.47
C TYR A 47 44.04 13.29 25.07
N GLN A 48 44.03 14.34 24.23
CA GLN A 48 44.27 15.73 24.59
C GLN A 48 45.62 15.93 25.29
N ILE A 49 46.66 15.29 24.77
CA ILE A 49 48.05 15.36 25.25
C ILE A 49 48.87 16.21 24.26
N GLU A 50 49.93 16.85 24.74
CA GLU A 50 50.89 17.57 23.88
C GLU A 50 51.45 16.64 22.78
N LYS A 51 51.75 17.22 21.61
CA LYS A 51 52.26 16.46 20.47
C LYS A 51 53.66 15.94 20.78
N ILE A 52 53.82 14.63 20.74
CA ILE A 52 55.10 13.96 20.97
C ILE A 52 55.79 13.72 19.64
N ASN A 53 57.03 14.19 19.50
CA ASN A 53 57.88 13.92 18.34
C ASN A 53 58.53 12.54 18.47
N ILE A 54 58.21 11.62 17.57
CA ILE A 54 58.70 10.23 17.61
C ILE A 54 60.23 10.15 17.43
N THR A 55 60.86 11.16 16.81
CA THR A 55 62.33 11.21 16.67
C THR A 55 63.07 11.41 17.98
N GLN A 56 62.38 11.74 19.07
CA GLN A 56 62.96 11.94 20.40
C GLN A 56 62.77 10.74 21.34
N GLU A 57 61.95 9.75 20.96
CA GLU A 57 61.67 8.53 21.75
C GLU A 57 62.35 7.31 21.12
N ALA A 58 62.68 6.29 21.93
CA ALA A 58 63.11 5.02 21.37
C ALA A 58 61.92 4.37 20.61
N PRO A 59 62.17 3.64 19.49
CA PRO A 59 61.09 2.99 18.73
C PRO A 59 60.27 2.01 19.57
N GLU A 60 60.91 1.32 20.52
CA GLU A 60 60.29 0.39 21.45
C GLU A 60 59.39 1.10 22.48
N GLU A 61 59.85 2.23 23.03
CA GLU A 61 59.07 3.07 23.96
C GLU A 61 57.84 3.68 23.28
N THR A 62 58.00 4.13 22.03
CA THR A 62 56.90 4.64 21.20
C THR A 62 55.84 3.56 20.96
N ALA A 63 56.27 2.33 20.62
CA ALA A 63 55.38 1.22 20.38
C ALA A 63 54.61 0.82 21.64
N VAL A 64 55.27 0.74 22.81
CA VAL A 64 54.62 0.48 24.10
C VAL A 64 53.56 1.54 24.42
N ARG A 65 53.86 2.82 24.18
CA ARG A 65 52.91 3.92 24.35
C ARG A 65 51.69 3.76 23.43
N ILE A 66 51.92 3.46 22.15
CA ILE A 66 50.84 3.24 21.17
C ILE A 66 50.00 2.01 21.58
N PHE A 67 50.61 0.90 21.99
CA PHE A 67 49.88 -0.29 22.43
C PHE A 67 49.02 -0.03 23.69
N ASN A 68 49.53 0.73 24.66
CA ASN A 68 48.76 1.13 25.83
C ASN A 68 47.55 1.99 25.45
N ASN A 69 47.74 2.95 24.55
CA ASN A 69 46.66 3.80 24.03
C ASN A 69 45.63 2.99 23.22
N LEU A 70 46.07 2.03 22.41
CA LEU A 70 45.18 1.15 21.64
C LEU A 70 44.40 0.17 22.54
N ARG A 71 45.01 -0.28 23.64
CA ARG A 71 44.35 -1.11 24.67
C ARG A 71 43.19 -0.37 25.32
N ILE A 72 43.40 0.89 25.69
CA ILE A 72 42.35 1.76 26.25
C ILE A 72 41.24 2.00 25.22
N LEU A 73 41.61 2.22 23.95
CA LEU A 73 40.65 2.35 22.84
C LEU A 73 39.93 1.03 22.50
N ARG A 74 40.31 -0.10 23.11
CA ARG A 74 39.89 -1.47 22.78
C ARG A 74 39.95 -1.79 21.28
N PHE A 75 41.03 -1.38 20.64
CA PHE A 75 41.35 -1.90 19.31
C PHE A 75 41.56 -3.42 19.38
N ARG A 76 40.95 -4.17 18.47
CA ARG A 76 41.13 -5.64 18.41
C ARG A 76 42.33 -5.95 17.50
N PRO A 77 43.46 -6.43 18.05
CA PRO A 77 44.56 -6.89 17.21
C PRO A 77 44.16 -8.19 16.47
N PRO A 78 44.93 -8.59 15.43
CA PRO A 78 44.77 -9.89 14.77
C PRO A 78 44.75 -11.04 15.78
N SER A 79 43.92 -12.05 15.53
CA SER A 79 43.72 -13.18 16.47
C SER A 79 44.78 -14.27 16.32
N ASP A 80 45.44 -14.34 15.16
CA ASP A 80 46.46 -15.33 14.88
C ASP A 80 47.82 -14.92 15.49
N PRO A 81 48.55 -15.82 16.19
CA PRO A 81 49.79 -15.47 16.88
C PRO A 81 50.88 -14.94 15.96
N GLU A 82 51.02 -15.52 14.76
CA GLU A 82 52.02 -15.11 13.76
C GLU A 82 51.69 -13.72 13.17
N GLU A 83 50.41 -13.47 12.86
CA GLU A 83 49.95 -12.17 12.36
C GLU A 83 50.02 -11.08 13.44
N LEU A 84 49.88 -11.47 14.72
CA LEU A 84 49.98 -10.57 15.86
C LEU A 84 51.42 -10.11 16.10
N ASP A 85 52.39 -11.01 15.95
CA ASP A 85 53.81 -10.67 16.03
C ASP A 85 54.26 -9.85 14.80
N GLU A 86 53.76 -10.15 13.60
CA GLU A 86 53.96 -9.32 12.40
C GLU A 86 53.33 -7.93 12.57
N TRP A 87 52.15 -7.83 13.18
CA TRP A 87 51.49 -6.55 13.46
C TRP A 87 52.26 -5.73 14.50
N ARG A 88 52.77 -6.36 15.56
CA ARG A 88 53.61 -5.68 16.57
C ARG A 88 54.89 -5.14 15.97
N ALA A 89 55.60 -5.95 15.18
CA ALA A 89 56.78 -5.50 14.43
C ALA A 89 56.40 -4.38 13.44
N GLY A 90 55.26 -4.51 12.78
CA GLY A 90 54.73 -3.50 11.85
C GLY A 90 54.41 -2.15 12.49
N ILE A 91 54.03 -2.09 13.77
CA ILE A 91 53.83 -0.81 14.49
C ILE A 91 55.17 -0.17 14.85
N VAL A 92 56.19 -0.97 15.21
CA VAL A 92 57.55 -0.46 15.46
C VAL A 92 58.19 0.09 14.19
N GLU A 93 58.00 -0.57 13.05
CA GLU A 93 58.54 -0.17 11.75
C GLU A 93 57.71 0.92 11.03
N GLY A 94 56.48 1.18 11.48
CA GLY A 94 55.54 2.10 10.82
C GLY A 94 54.98 1.55 9.49
N SER A 95 54.77 0.23 9.41
CA SER A 95 54.21 -0.45 8.25
C SER A 95 52.76 -0.03 7.97
N LYS A 96 52.48 0.24 6.69
CA LYS A 96 51.14 0.60 6.20
C LYS A 96 50.07 -0.44 6.56
N LYS A 97 50.44 -1.72 6.55
CA LYS A 97 49.52 -2.83 6.89
C LYS A 97 49.04 -2.76 8.33
N ALA A 98 49.84 -2.22 9.25
CA ALA A 98 49.52 -2.11 10.66
C ALA A 98 48.85 -0.77 11.03
N VAL A 99 49.27 0.34 10.40
CA VAL A 99 48.79 1.69 10.74
C VAL A 99 47.45 2.04 10.10
N TYR A 100 47.19 1.65 8.85
CA TYR A 100 45.92 2.00 8.17
C TYR A 100 44.67 1.44 8.86
N PRO A 101 44.64 0.16 9.33
CA PRO A 101 43.49 -0.36 10.07
C PRO A 101 43.22 0.41 11.37
N VAL A 102 44.29 0.86 12.05
CA VAL A 102 44.18 1.62 13.29
C VAL A 102 43.59 3.01 13.02
N LEU A 103 44.08 3.72 12.01
CA LEU A 103 43.53 5.02 11.61
C LEU A 103 42.08 4.91 11.15
N ALA A 104 41.75 3.88 10.35
CA ALA A 104 40.38 3.62 9.92
C ALA A 104 39.45 3.38 11.11
N TYR A 105 39.88 2.59 12.10
CA TYR A 105 39.10 2.33 13.31
C TYR A 105 38.84 3.61 14.10
N ILE A 106 39.87 4.45 14.26
CA ILE A 106 39.76 5.73 14.95
C ILE A 106 38.77 6.66 14.26
N PHE A 107 38.91 6.86 12.94
CA PHE A 107 38.08 7.80 12.20
C PHE A 107 36.65 7.31 11.98
N SER A 108 36.40 6.01 12.07
CA SER A 108 35.04 5.46 11.97
C SER A 108 34.17 5.77 13.19
N ASN A 109 34.77 5.92 14.39
CA ASN A 109 34.04 6.04 15.65
C ASN A 109 34.61 7.15 16.56
N LEU A 110 34.85 8.34 16.02
CA LEU A 110 35.57 9.41 16.73
C LEU A 110 34.92 9.81 18.07
N ASP A 111 33.61 10.04 18.10
CA ASP A 111 32.93 10.55 19.30
C ASP A 111 32.87 9.49 20.40
N MET A 112 32.57 8.25 20.02
CA MET A 112 32.61 7.09 20.94
C MET A 112 34.01 6.87 21.53
N LEU A 113 35.07 7.04 20.72
CA LEU A 113 36.44 6.86 21.19
C LEU A 113 36.91 8.02 22.07
N LYS A 114 36.49 9.26 21.79
CA LYS A 114 36.74 10.40 22.69
C LYS A 114 36.08 10.20 24.06
N GLU A 115 34.83 9.77 24.08
CA GLU A 115 34.12 9.44 25.32
C GLU A 115 34.85 8.32 26.08
N ARG A 116 35.27 7.26 25.38
CA ARG A 116 36.04 6.17 25.99
C ARG A 116 37.35 6.64 26.60
N VAL A 117 38.08 7.51 25.92
CA VAL A 117 39.34 8.06 26.43
C VAL A 117 39.10 8.97 27.62
N TYR A 118 38.05 9.80 27.59
CA TYR A 118 37.62 10.59 28.75
C TYR A 118 37.30 9.68 29.95
N LEU A 119 36.48 8.66 29.76
CA LEU A 119 36.13 7.69 30.79
C LEU A 119 37.35 6.91 31.31
N SER A 120 38.32 6.61 30.44
CA SER A 120 39.52 5.86 30.85
C SER A 120 40.37 6.59 31.88
N LYS A 121 40.39 7.93 31.88
CA LYS A 121 41.12 8.74 32.87
C LYS A 121 40.60 8.52 34.30
N TYR A 122 39.33 8.13 34.44
CA TYR A 122 38.66 7.96 35.73
C TYR A 122 38.30 6.49 36.04
N LEU A 123 38.21 5.62 35.03
CA LEU A 123 37.72 4.24 35.17
C LEU A 123 38.80 3.15 35.03
N VAL A 124 40.03 3.50 34.66
CA VAL A 124 41.15 2.54 34.64
C VAL A 124 41.64 2.30 36.07
N LYS A 125 41.57 1.05 36.53
CA LYS A 125 42.05 0.67 37.86
C LYS A 125 43.57 0.81 37.92
N VAL A 126 44.06 1.43 38.99
CA VAL A 126 45.48 1.43 39.33
C VAL A 126 45.83 0.06 39.89
N GLU A 127 46.73 -0.67 39.22
CA GLU A 127 47.23 -1.96 39.71
C GLU A 127 48.22 -1.68 40.85
N ILE A 128 47.84 -2.03 42.09
CA ILE A 128 48.70 -1.91 43.26
C ILE A 128 49.54 -3.20 43.36
N PRO A 129 50.88 -3.12 43.38
CA PRO A 129 51.74 -4.29 43.54
C PRO A 129 51.41 -5.08 44.82
N SER A 130 51.45 -6.42 44.75
CA SER A 130 51.12 -7.32 45.87
C SER A 130 51.96 -7.10 47.13
N GLU A 131 53.10 -6.41 47.01
CA GLU A 131 54.02 -6.05 48.09
C GLU A 131 53.49 -4.93 49.01
N VAL A 132 52.53 -4.13 48.53
CA VAL A 132 51.96 -2.97 49.25
C VAL A 132 50.47 -3.22 49.57
N HIS A 133 49.99 -4.45 49.40
CA HIS A 133 48.59 -4.79 49.56
C HIS A 133 48.23 -5.10 51.03
N ASP A 134 48.00 -4.04 51.80
CA ASP A 134 47.53 -4.10 53.19
C ASP A 134 45.99 -3.93 53.28
N MET A 135 45.39 -4.26 54.44
CA MET A 135 43.94 -4.12 54.66
C MET A 135 43.40 -2.71 54.39
N ASP A 136 44.16 -1.67 54.73
CA ASP A 136 43.79 -0.26 54.48
C ASP A 136 43.79 0.07 52.98
N THR A 137 44.73 -0.50 52.21
CA THR A 137 44.77 -0.32 50.75
C THR A 137 43.60 -1.03 50.06
N ALA A 138 43.16 -2.17 50.60
CA ALA A 138 41.97 -2.87 50.12
C ALA A 138 40.68 -2.08 50.43
N GLN A 139 40.59 -1.42 51.59
CA GLN A 139 39.47 -0.53 51.92
C GLN A 139 39.41 0.67 50.96
N LEU A 140 40.53 1.36 50.74
CA LEU A 140 40.62 2.48 49.80
C LEU A 140 40.29 2.05 48.35
N GLN A 141 40.67 0.83 47.95
CA GLN A 141 40.32 0.29 46.64
C GLN A 141 38.81 0.04 46.50
N ASN A 142 38.15 -0.38 47.57
CA ASN A 142 36.69 -0.54 47.60
C ASN A 142 35.97 0.83 47.58
N GLU A 143 36.43 1.81 48.37
CA GLU A 143 35.89 3.17 48.34
C GLU A 143 36.05 3.82 46.95
N LEU A 144 37.20 3.63 46.31
CA LEU A 144 37.44 4.07 44.94
C LEU A 144 36.48 3.39 43.97
N ALA A 145 36.24 2.08 44.11
CA ALA A 145 35.29 1.34 43.27
C ALA A 145 33.85 1.87 43.43
N ASP A 146 33.42 2.18 44.65
CA ASP A 146 32.11 2.78 44.92
C ASP A 146 31.98 4.19 44.31
N LEU A 147 33.03 4.99 44.40
CA LEU A 147 33.08 6.31 43.75
C LEU A 147 33.07 6.21 42.22
N MET A 148 33.77 5.24 41.64
CA MET A 148 33.73 4.96 40.20
C MET A 148 32.32 4.57 39.74
N GLU A 149 31.57 3.80 40.53
CA GLU A 149 30.20 3.41 40.18
C GLU A 149 29.24 4.60 40.24
N LYS A 150 29.34 5.44 41.29
CA LYS A 150 28.60 6.71 41.37
C LYS A 150 28.93 7.63 40.19
N PHE A 151 30.19 7.70 39.78
CA PHE A 151 30.60 8.49 38.62
C PHE A 151 29.93 7.99 37.33
N LYS A 152 29.88 6.68 37.08
CA LYS A 152 29.19 6.13 35.90
C LYS A 152 27.71 6.50 35.88
N GLU A 153 27.04 6.38 37.02
CA GLU A 153 25.62 6.72 37.13
C GLU A 153 25.38 8.21 36.84
N VAL A 154 26.17 9.10 37.44
CA VAL A 154 26.06 10.55 37.21
C VAL A 154 26.41 10.91 35.77
N HIS A 155 27.48 10.35 35.21
CA HIS A 155 27.88 10.58 33.82
C HIS A 155 26.79 10.16 32.85
N SER A 156 26.19 8.97 33.05
CA SER A 156 25.08 8.48 32.22
C SER A 156 23.89 9.45 32.24
N ARG A 157 23.50 9.93 33.43
CA ARG A 157 22.40 10.91 33.54
C ARG A 157 22.73 12.22 32.83
N VAL A 158 23.97 12.68 32.89
CA VAL A 158 24.41 13.92 32.21
C VAL A 158 24.42 13.74 30.69
N THR A 159 24.88 12.60 30.18
CA THR A 159 24.85 12.31 28.73
C THR A 159 23.43 12.27 28.19
N ASP A 160 22.49 11.69 28.94
CA ASP A 160 21.07 11.65 28.55
C ASP A 160 20.49 13.07 28.46
N VAL A 161 20.74 13.92 29.46
CA VAL A 161 20.29 15.32 29.47
C VAL A 161 20.95 16.14 28.36
N GLN A 162 22.20 15.85 27.98
CA GLN A 162 22.86 16.53 26.87
C GLN A 162 22.21 16.20 25.52
N GLN A 163 21.75 14.97 25.31
CA GLN A 163 21.00 14.61 24.11
C GLN A 163 19.67 15.37 24.06
N ASP A 164 18.98 15.50 25.20
CA ASP A 164 17.75 16.29 25.31
C ASP A 164 17.98 17.78 25.02
N SER A 165 19.17 18.33 25.33
CA SER A 165 19.52 19.72 25.04
C SER A 165 19.52 20.04 23.54
N ILE A 166 19.89 19.08 22.68
CA ILE A 166 19.88 19.27 21.22
C ILE A 166 18.44 19.44 20.73
N ILE A 167 17.53 18.62 21.26
CA ILE A 167 16.09 18.72 20.98
C ILE A 167 15.54 20.06 21.48
N LEU A 168 15.99 20.53 22.65
CA LEU A 168 15.59 21.83 23.19
C LEU A 168 16.08 23.01 22.33
N ASP A 169 17.27 22.92 21.75
CA ASP A 169 17.79 23.95 20.84
C ASP A 169 16.99 24.02 19.53
N ASP A 170 16.58 22.88 18.98
CA ASP A 170 15.68 22.81 17.82
C ASP A 170 14.31 23.43 18.15
N ILE A 171 13.70 23.05 19.28
CA ILE A 171 12.43 23.64 19.74
C ILE A 171 12.57 25.15 19.95
N ARG A 172 13.70 25.60 20.51
CA ARG A 172 13.97 27.03 20.72
C ARG A 172 14.11 27.78 19.41
N SER A 173 14.76 27.18 18.41
CA SER A 173 14.86 27.72 17.06
C SER A 173 13.49 27.84 16.40
N ASP A 174 12.68 26.78 16.46
CA ASP A 174 11.30 26.77 15.95
C ASP A 174 10.42 27.81 16.63
N LEU A 175 10.52 27.93 17.96
CA LEU A 175 9.77 28.93 18.72
C LEU A 175 10.16 30.35 18.30
N LYS A 176 11.46 30.61 18.07
CA LYS A 176 11.93 31.89 17.53
C LYS A 176 11.42 32.15 16.11
N MET A 177 11.35 31.12 15.26
CA MET A 177 10.74 31.23 13.93
C MET A 177 9.25 31.57 14.03
N MET A 178 8.48 30.85 14.86
CA MET A 178 7.07 31.11 15.10
C MET A 178 6.81 32.51 15.68
N GLU A 179 7.68 33.00 16.57
CA GLU A 179 7.62 34.38 17.08
C GLU A 179 7.83 35.39 15.96
N SER A 180 8.82 35.18 15.09
CA SER A 180 9.07 36.05 13.95
C SER A 180 7.90 36.07 12.95
N GLU A 181 7.28 34.90 12.70
CA GLU A 181 6.08 34.79 11.86
C GLU A 181 4.89 35.50 12.49
N LYS A 182 4.68 35.31 13.80
CA LYS A 182 3.65 36.01 14.56
C LYS A 182 3.83 37.53 14.46
N GLU A 183 5.04 38.05 14.65
CA GLU A 183 5.32 39.47 14.46
C GLU A 183 5.04 39.94 13.03
N ALA A 184 5.46 39.18 12.02
CA ALA A 184 5.20 39.50 10.63
C ALA A 184 3.70 39.53 10.30
N LEU A 185 2.92 38.60 10.87
CA LEU A 185 1.47 38.55 10.78
C LEU A 185 0.82 39.73 11.50
N ILE A 186 1.25 40.07 12.71
CA ILE A 186 0.78 41.26 13.44
C ILE A 186 1.03 42.52 12.60
N ARG A 187 2.24 42.71 12.07
CA ARG A 187 2.53 43.86 11.18
C ARG A 187 1.69 43.86 9.89
N LYS A 188 1.29 42.68 9.38
CA LYS A 188 0.36 42.59 8.23
C LYS A 188 -1.07 42.96 8.65
N ILE A 189 -1.52 42.50 9.81
CA ILE A 189 -2.82 42.84 10.39
C ILE A 189 -2.90 44.34 10.64
N GLU A 190 -1.93 44.95 11.32
CA GLU A 190 -1.90 46.40 11.56
C GLU A 190 -1.95 47.20 10.25
N ARG A 191 -1.23 46.76 9.22
CA ARG A 191 -1.28 47.39 7.88
C ARG A 191 -2.64 47.23 7.21
N ALA A 192 -3.33 46.11 7.42
CA ALA A 192 -4.69 45.91 6.94
C ALA A 192 -5.67 46.78 7.74
N GLU A 193 -5.63 46.75 9.06
CA GLU A 193 -6.47 47.56 9.95
C GLU A 193 -6.38 49.05 9.64
N ARG A 194 -5.17 49.60 9.48
CA ARG A 194 -4.98 51.02 9.09
C ARG A 194 -5.67 51.38 7.77
N LYS A 195 -5.79 50.43 6.82
CA LYS A 195 -6.50 50.65 5.55
C LYS A 195 -8.02 50.63 5.73
N VAL A 196 -8.54 49.79 6.63
CA VAL A 196 -9.99 49.61 6.83
C VAL A 196 -10.56 50.57 7.89
N GLN A 197 -9.72 51.18 8.73
CA GLN A 197 -10.11 52.09 9.82
C GLN A 197 -10.97 53.30 9.41
N LYS A 198 -10.90 53.70 8.14
CA LYS A 198 -11.67 54.82 7.58
C LYS A 198 -13.08 54.45 7.11
N LEU A 199 -13.47 53.17 7.17
CA LEU A 199 -14.81 52.73 6.77
C LEU A 199 -15.84 52.99 7.89
N PRO A 200 -17.00 53.59 7.57
CA PRO A 200 -18.11 53.68 8.51
C PRO A 200 -18.64 52.28 8.85
N ALA A 201 -19.11 52.09 10.09
CA ALA A 201 -19.63 50.81 10.60
C ALA A 201 -18.66 49.61 10.47
N LEU A 202 -17.36 49.86 10.64
CA LEU A 202 -16.26 48.89 10.54
C LEU A 202 -16.55 47.56 11.26
N GLU A 203 -16.97 47.62 12.51
CA GLU A 203 -17.19 46.44 13.36
C GLU A 203 -18.30 45.53 12.82
N ARG A 204 -19.39 46.11 12.29
CA ARG A 204 -20.47 45.36 11.64
C ARG A 204 -20.02 44.72 10.33
N HIS A 205 -19.17 45.40 9.56
CA HIS A 205 -18.64 44.86 8.31
C HIS A 205 -17.62 43.75 8.55
N LEU A 206 -16.77 43.90 9.59
CA LEU A 206 -15.84 42.86 10.01
C LEU A 206 -16.56 41.61 10.49
N SER A 207 -17.56 41.74 11.37
CA SER A 207 -18.35 40.58 11.84
C SER A 207 -19.09 39.88 10.70
N SER A 208 -19.62 40.63 9.73
CA SER A 208 -20.24 40.07 8.52
C SER A 208 -19.22 39.35 7.63
N ALA A 209 -18.00 39.89 7.50
CA ALA A 209 -16.92 39.28 6.73
C ALA A 209 -16.36 38.01 7.40
N GLU A 210 -16.23 38.01 8.74
CA GLU A 210 -15.87 36.83 9.53
C GLU A 210 -16.93 35.73 9.39
N TYR A 211 -18.21 36.09 9.49
CA TYR A 211 -19.31 35.16 9.27
C TYR A 211 -19.27 34.57 7.85
N LEU A 212 -19.13 35.41 6.81
CA LEU A 212 -19.01 34.96 5.43
C LEU A 212 -17.78 34.04 5.22
N ARG A 213 -16.65 34.36 5.84
CA ARG A 213 -15.43 33.55 5.78
C ARG A 213 -15.64 32.20 6.47
N SER A 214 -16.27 32.18 7.64
CA SER A 214 -16.60 30.95 8.36
C SER A 214 -17.52 30.05 7.53
N GLN A 215 -18.58 30.61 6.92
CA GLN A 215 -19.47 29.86 6.05
C GLN A 215 -18.74 29.33 4.79
N ARG A 216 -17.85 30.10 4.19
CA ARG A 216 -17.02 29.64 3.05
C ARG A 216 -16.06 28.52 3.43
N ASN A 217 -15.40 28.62 4.58
CA ASN A 217 -14.53 27.55 5.09
C ASN A 217 -15.35 26.28 5.33
N ARG A 218 -16.53 26.42 5.95
CA ARG A 218 -17.41 25.28 6.20
C ARG A 218 -17.91 24.63 4.91
N LEU A 219 -18.28 25.43 3.92
CA LEU A 219 -18.64 24.92 2.58
C LEU A 219 -17.45 24.22 1.91
N ALA A 220 -16.23 24.76 2.04
CA ALA A 220 -15.04 24.12 1.50
C ALA A 220 -14.77 22.75 2.17
N GLU A 221 -14.85 22.68 3.50
CA GLU A 221 -14.74 21.41 4.25
C GLU A 221 -15.77 20.38 3.79
N LEU A 222 -17.04 20.76 3.68
CA LEU A 222 -18.11 19.87 3.21
C LEU A 222 -17.87 19.40 1.77
N ASN A 223 -17.34 20.26 0.90
CA ASN A 223 -17.00 19.88 -0.47
C ASN A 223 -15.85 18.87 -0.50
N VAL A 224 -14.81 19.03 0.33
CA VAL A 224 -13.72 18.04 0.47
C VAL A 224 -14.28 16.72 0.99
N GLN A 225 -15.10 16.73 2.05
CA GLN A 225 -15.75 15.51 2.54
C GLN A 225 -16.60 14.82 1.48
N ARG A 226 -17.34 15.60 0.67
CA ARG A 226 -18.13 15.05 -0.43
C ARG A 226 -17.24 14.42 -1.50
N THR A 227 -16.12 15.04 -1.87
CA THR A 227 -15.19 14.46 -2.86
C THR A 227 -14.59 13.16 -2.33
N ASP A 228 -14.16 13.14 -1.07
CA ASP A 228 -13.59 11.96 -0.43
C ASP A 228 -14.60 10.80 -0.37
N GLN A 229 -15.86 11.10 -0.01
CA GLN A 229 -16.93 10.10 -0.01
C GLN A 229 -17.26 9.59 -1.42
N ARG A 230 -17.27 10.47 -2.44
CA ARG A 230 -17.47 10.06 -3.84
C ARG A 230 -16.35 9.16 -4.33
N GLU A 231 -15.09 9.46 -3.97
CA GLU A 231 -13.95 8.59 -4.25
C GLU A 231 -14.07 7.24 -3.55
N SER A 232 -14.53 7.23 -2.29
CA SER A 232 -14.81 6.01 -1.54
C SER A 232 -15.87 5.13 -2.22
N VAL A 233 -16.96 5.73 -2.72
CA VAL A 233 -17.99 5.05 -3.51
C VAL A 233 -17.39 4.41 -4.76
N ILE A 234 -16.57 5.14 -5.51
CA ILE A 234 -15.90 4.60 -6.71
C ILE A 234 -15.02 3.41 -6.34
N HIS A 235 -14.27 3.48 -5.24
CA HIS A 235 -13.42 2.38 -4.80
C HIS A 235 -14.24 1.14 -4.38
N ILE A 236 -15.32 1.33 -3.62
CA ILE A 236 -16.22 0.24 -3.20
C ILE A 236 -16.87 -0.40 -4.42
N ASP A 237 -17.39 0.39 -5.36
CA ASP A 237 -18.04 -0.11 -6.57
C ASP A 237 -17.07 -0.87 -7.49
N GLN A 238 -15.82 -0.39 -7.63
CA GLN A 238 -14.77 -1.13 -8.32
C GLN A 238 -14.46 -2.47 -7.63
N LYS A 239 -14.37 -2.51 -6.30
CA LYS A 239 -14.13 -3.74 -5.55
C LYS A 239 -15.28 -4.72 -5.73
N LEU A 240 -16.51 -4.22 -5.68
CA LEU A 240 -17.74 -4.99 -5.87
C LEU A 240 -17.82 -5.57 -7.28
N SER A 241 -17.49 -4.78 -8.31
CA SER A 241 -17.38 -5.26 -9.69
C SER A 241 -16.35 -6.39 -9.83
N ARG A 242 -15.19 -6.30 -9.17
CA ARG A 242 -14.18 -7.37 -9.18
C ARG A 242 -14.69 -8.64 -8.48
N PHE A 243 -15.35 -8.50 -7.34
CA PHE A 243 -15.90 -9.65 -6.62
C PHE A 243 -17.03 -10.33 -7.41
N ARG A 244 -17.89 -9.56 -8.09
CA ARG A 244 -18.89 -10.10 -9.02
C ARG A 244 -18.25 -10.82 -10.20
N ALA A 245 -17.20 -10.26 -10.80
CA ALA A 245 -16.47 -10.93 -11.87
C ALA A 245 -15.88 -12.27 -11.39
N HIS A 246 -15.20 -12.27 -10.24
CA HIS A 246 -14.63 -13.48 -9.66
C HIS A 246 -15.70 -14.52 -9.27
N TYR A 247 -16.83 -14.07 -8.73
CA TYR A 247 -17.98 -14.92 -8.47
C TYR A 247 -18.49 -15.59 -9.75
N ASN A 248 -18.66 -14.82 -10.82
CA ASN A 248 -19.13 -15.32 -12.12
C ASN A 248 -18.13 -16.31 -12.74
N GLU A 249 -16.82 -16.05 -12.62
CA GLU A 249 -15.75 -16.95 -13.04
C GLU A 249 -15.79 -18.27 -12.27
N LEU A 250 -15.89 -18.23 -10.94
CA LEU A 250 -16.00 -19.44 -10.10
C LEU A 250 -17.29 -20.21 -10.40
N GLN A 251 -18.40 -19.51 -10.65
CA GLN A 251 -19.66 -20.14 -11.04
C GLN A 251 -19.57 -20.78 -12.45
N ALA A 252 -18.84 -20.16 -13.38
CA ALA A 252 -18.59 -20.71 -14.72
C ALA A 252 -17.61 -21.89 -14.67
N ALA A 253 -16.56 -21.82 -13.86
CA ALA A 253 -15.59 -22.87 -13.59
C ALA A 253 -16.20 -24.05 -12.81
N SER A 254 -17.24 -23.82 -12.03
CA SER A 254 -18.07 -24.90 -11.45
C SER A 254 -18.84 -25.66 -12.54
N LYS A 255 -19.30 -24.97 -13.59
CA LYS A 255 -20.09 -25.53 -14.70
C LYS A 255 -19.25 -26.18 -15.80
N LYS A 256 -17.97 -25.81 -15.96
CA LYS A 256 -17.03 -26.38 -16.95
C LYS A 256 -15.90 -27.15 -16.27
N ILE A 257 -15.71 -28.41 -16.66
CA ILE A 257 -14.81 -29.39 -16.00
C ILE A 257 -13.34 -29.28 -16.49
N ASP A 258 -13.02 -28.44 -17.47
CA ASP A 258 -11.68 -28.38 -18.04
C ASP A 258 -10.72 -27.49 -17.23
N HIS A 259 -10.12 -28.09 -16.19
CA HIS A 259 -9.21 -27.42 -15.26
C HIS A 259 -7.91 -26.95 -15.92
N THR A 260 -7.45 -27.60 -16.99
CA THR A 260 -6.19 -27.25 -17.66
C THR A 260 -6.32 -25.94 -18.43
N MET A 261 -7.44 -25.74 -19.13
CA MET A 261 -7.74 -24.48 -19.82
C MET A 261 -7.92 -23.31 -18.83
N LEU A 262 -8.50 -23.57 -17.66
CA LEU A 262 -8.66 -22.54 -16.62
C LEU A 262 -7.31 -22.11 -16.03
N ILE A 263 -6.41 -23.07 -15.76
CA ILE A 263 -5.06 -22.75 -15.26
C ILE A 263 -4.30 -21.92 -16.28
N ALA A 264 -4.33 -22.29 -17.57
CA ALA A 264 -3.67 -21.53 -18.63
C ALA A 264 -4.22 -20.08 -18.73
N GLN A 265 -5.54 -19.90 -18.62
CA GLN A 265 -6.16 -18.57 -18.59
C GLN A 265 -5.70 -17.73 -17.38
N LEU A 266 -5.65 -18.34 -16.19
CA LEU A 266 -5.19 -17.67 -14.98
C LEU A 266 -3.70 -17.31 -15.06
N GLU A 267 -2.87 -18.18 -15.64
CA GLU A 267 -1.45 -17.90 -15.88
C GLU A 267 -1.26 -16.71 -16.84
N ASP A 268 -2.03 -16.65 -17.93
CA ASP A 268 -2.03 -15.50 -18.86
C ASP A 268 -2.52 -14.21 -18.17
N GLU A 269 -3.54 -14.29 -17.31
CA GLU A 269 -4.04 -13.15 -16.55
C GLU A 269 -3.02 -12.67 -15.50
N ILE A 270 -2.34 -13.58 -14.81
CA ILE A 270 -1.26 -13.24 -13.87
C ILE A 270 -0.11 -12.57 -14.62
N ALA A 271 0.31 -13.11 -15.76
CA ALA A 271 1.38 -12.55 -16.58
C ALA A 271 1.02 -11.14 -17.09
N THR A 272 -0.20 -10.94 -17.58
CA THR A 272 -0.67 -9.62 -18.04
C THR A 272 -0.81 -8.62 -16.89
N ASN A 273 -1.36 -9.03 -15.73
CA ASN A 273 -1.48 -8.18 -14.55
C ASN A 273 -0.11 -7.81 -13.98
N ASN A 274 0.86 -8.72 -13.96
CA ASN A 274 2.24 -8.43 -13.54
C ASN A 274 2.89 -7.38 -14.42
N TYR A 275 2.73 -7.48 -15.75
CA TYR A 275 3.22 -6.45 -16.67
C TYR A 275 2.54 -5.09 -16.44
N LEU A 276 1.22 -5.07 -16.24
CA LEU A 276 0.48 -3.85 -15.98
C LEU A 276 0.91 -3.18 -14.66
N VAL A 277 1.08 -3.95 -13.58
CA VAL A 277 1.47 -3.41 -12.26
C VAL A 277 2.91 -2.93 -12.24
N ASN A 278 3.85 -3.77 -12.69
CA ASN A 278 5.28 -3.50 -12.49
C ASN A 278 5.83 -2.49 -13.49
N ASN A 279 5.30 -2.45 -14.71
CA ASN A 279 5.79 -1.55 -15.76
C ASN A 279 4.83 -0.37 -15.97
N LYS A 280 3.64 -0.63 -16.53
CA LYS A 280 2.76 0.45 -17.02
C LYS A 280 2.24 1.34 -15.89
N LEU A 281 1.53 0.78 -14.92
CA LEU A 281 0.90 1.54 -13.83
C LEU A 281 1.94 2.19 -12.92
N LYS A 282 3.07 1.53 -12.66
CA LYS A 282 4.17 2.13 -11.89
C LYS A 282 4.69 3.40 -12.56
N ASN A 283 4.96 3.34 -13.87
CA ASN A 283 5.43 4.49 -14.63
C ASN A 283 4.35 5.58 -14.73
N ASP A 284 3.09 5.22 -14.99
CA ASP A 284 1.98 6.16 -15.07
C ASP A 284 1.74 6.89 -13.73
N ILE A 285 1.84 6.18 -12.59
CA ILE A 285 1.71 6.77 -11.25
C ILE A 285 2.89 7.70 -10.97
N ALA A 286 4.12 7.31 -11.30
CA ALA A 286 5.30 8.14 -11.12
C ALA A 286 5.17 9.44 -11.93
N ASN A 287 4.79 9.34 -13.21
CA ASN A 287 4.56 10.49 -14.09
C ASN A 287 3.44 11.40 -13.57
N ARG A 288 2.31 10.84 -13.12
CA ARG A 288 1.22 11.63 -12.52
C ARG A 288 1.64 12.33 -11.23
N LYS A 289 2.39 11.66 -10.36
CA LYS A 289 2.93 12.27 -9.14
C LYS A 289 3.89 13.41 -9.46
N GLN A 290 4.72 13.25 -10.49
CA GLN A 290 5.60 14.32 -10.95
C GLN A 290 4.79 15.52 -11.46
N ILE A 291 3.79 15.30 -12.32
CA ILE A 291 2.91 16.37 -12.81
C ILE A 291 2.20 17.09 -11.66
N VAL A 292 1.68 16.36 -10.66
CA VAL A 292 1.03 16.97 -9.49
C VAL A 292 2.03 17.78 -8.67
N SER A 293 3.26 17.29 -8.49
CA SER A 293 4.34 18.03 -7.81
C SER A 293 4.71 19.31 -8.55
N GLU A 294 4.81 19.26 -9.87
CA GLU A 294 5.08 20.42 -10.72
C GLU A 294 3.91 21.42 -10.69
N LEU A 295 2.66 20.97 -10.80
CA LEU A 295 1.48 21.83 -10.68
C LEU A 295 1.36 22.46 -9.29
N ALA A 296 1.70 21.72 -8.23
CA ALA A 296 1.75 22.27 -6.88
C ALA A 296 2.81 23.37 -6.77
N LYS A 297 4.00 23.17 -7.34
CA LYS A 297 5.04 24.21 -7.44
C LYS A 297 4.56 25.43 -8.21
N ILE A 298 3.92 25.23 -9.37
CA ILE A 298 3.37 26.32 -10.18
C ILE A 298 2.28 27.08 -9.41
N SER A 299 1.42 26.38 -8.66
CA SER A 299 0.39 27.03 -7.84
C SER A 299 0.96 27.86 -6.68
N ALA A 300 2.15 27.48 -6.19
CA ALA A 300 2.88 28.20 -5.15
C ALA A 300 3.75 29.34 -5.70
N MET A 301 4.00 29.36 -7.01
CA MET A 301 4.74 30.45 -7.66
C MET A 301 3.87 31.72 -7.75
N PRO A 302 4.48 32.91 -7.62
CA PRO A 302 3.80 34.17 -7.93
C PRO A 302 3.28 34.18 -9.38
N ALA A 303 2.27 35.01 -9.67
CA ALA A 303 1.71 35.12 -11.02
C ALA A 303 2.81 35.37 -12.07
N ILE A 304 3.06 34.34 -12.89
CA ILE A 304 4.06 34.34 -13.96
C ILE A 304 3.60 35.31 -15.05
N ASP A 305 4.51 36.17 -15.53
CA ASP A 305 4.18 37.13 -16.58
C ASP A 305 4.24 36.46 -17.97
N GLN A 306 3.53 36.99 -18.98
CA GLN A 306 3.47 36.39 -20.33
C GLN A 306 4.87 36.23 -20.96
N LYS A 307 5.81 37.09 -20.55
CA LYS A 307 7.21 37.09 -21.00
C LYS A 307 8.01 35.91 -20.43
N ASP A 308 7.81 35.56 -19.16
CA ASP A 308 8.50 34.43 -18.52
C ASP A 308 8.07 33.09 -19.16
N ILE A 309 6.80 32.99 -19.58
CA ILE A 309 6.30 31.83 -20.34
C ILE A 309 6.99 31.73 -21.71
N GLN A 310 7.22 32.86 -22.38
CA GLN A 310 7.93 32.89 -23.66
C GLN A 310 9.40 32.50 -23.51
N ASP A 311 10.06 32.97 -22.46
CA ASP A 311 11.46 32.63 -22.18
C ASP A 311 11.61 31.13 -21.87
N LEU A 312 10.72 30.56 -21.04
CA LEU A 312 10.64 29.10 -20.81
C LEU A 312 10.37 28.32 -22.10
N HIS A 313 9.51 28.85 -22.98
CA HIS A 313 9.22 28.18 -24.26
C HIS A 313 10.42 28.20 -25.21
N ASN A 314 11.21 29.28 -25.19
CA ASN A 314 12.45 29.38 -25.94
C ASN A 314 13.52 28.43 -25.38
N GLU A 315 13.65 28.34 -24.06
CA GLU A 315 14.55 27.40 -23.38
C GLU A 315 14.17 25.94 -23.68
N VAL A 316 12.88 25.60 -23.66
CA VAL A 316 12.39 24.27 -24.07
C VAL A 316 12.74 23.97 -25.53
N LYS A 317 12.60 24.95 -26.43
CA LYS A 317 13.00 24.77 -27.84
C LYS A 317 14.50 24.56 -28.00
N GLU A 318 15.32 25.36 -27.31
CA GLU A 318 16.77 25.27 -27.37
C GLU A 318 17.26 23.93 -26.82
N THR A 319 16.76 23.52 -25.65
CA THR A 319 17.07 22.21 -25.07
C THR A 319 16.59 21.05 -25.93
N THR A 320 15.41 21.14 -26.56
CA THR A 320 14.93 20.12 -27.51
C THR A 320 15.85 20.02 -28.73
N ASN A 321 16.31 21.16 -29.28
CA ASN A 321 17.27 21.16 -30.38
C ASN A 321 18.61 20.56 -29.97
N ASN A 322 19.09 20.85 -28.76
CA ASN A 322 20.32 20.27 -28.23
C ASN A 322 20.18 18.75 -28.04
N ILE A 323 19.05 18.26 -27.54
CA ILE A 323 18.75 16.83 -27.45
C ILE A 323 18.75 16.21 -28.85
N MET A 324 18.07 16.82 -29.82
CA MET A 324 18.02 16.31 -31.20
C MET A 324 19.42 16.25 -31.84
N ASN A 325 20.28 17.24 -31.57
CA ASN A 325 21.66 17.23 -32.04
C ASN A 325 22.49 16.12 -31.36
N MET A 326 22.35 15.95 -30.05
CA MET A 326 23.03 14.87 -29.30
C MET A 326 22.54 13.48 -29.74
N GLU A 327 21.25 13.31 -30.03
CA GLU A 327 20.70 12.07 -30.58
C GLU A 327 21.27 11.78 -31.97
N GLN A 328 21.36 12.80 -32.85
CA GLN A 328 21.98 12.65 -34.16
C GLN A 328 23.47 12.31 -34.07
N GLU A 329 24.21 12.93 -33.14
CA GLU A 329 25.62 12.60 -32.90
C GLU A 329 25.79 11.18 -32.35
N ARG A 330 24.94 10.77 -31.40
CA ARG A 330 24.89 9.39 -30.89
C ARG A 330 24.63 8.42 -32.03
N ASP A 331 23.58 8.62 -32.81
CA ASP A 331 23.16 7.70 -33.86
C ASP A 331 24.24 7.60 -34.95
N ARG A 332 24.89 8.71 -35.34
CA ARG A 332 26.06 8.72 -36.24
C ARG A 332 27.26 7.96 -35.66
N SER A 333 27.51 8.08 -34.36
CA SER A 333 28.62 7.39 -33.69
C SER A 333 28.36 5.89 -33.52
N GLU A 334 27.10 5.48 -33.34
CA GLU A 334 26.69 4.08 -33.18
C GLU A 334 26.64 3.34 -34.53
N GLU A 335 26.17 3.99 -35.61
CA GLU A 335 26.28 3.47 -36.99
C GLU A 335 27.74 3.19 -37.39
N ALA A 336 28.70 3.94 -36.83
CA ALA A 336 30.12 3.74 -37.09
C ALA A 336 30.78 2.60 -36.28
N LEU A 337 30.14 2.12 -35.20
CA LEU A 337 30.74 1.18 -34.24
C LEU A 337 30.08 -0.21 -34.25
N ASP A 338 28.75 -0.32 -34.38
CA ASP A 338 28.05 -1.62 -34.47
C ASP A 338 26.59 -1.46 -34.98
N ASP A 339 26.39 -1.67 -36.28
CA ASP A 339 25.10 -1.62 -36.97
C ASP A 339 24.03 -2.54 -36.33
N ASN A 340 24.46 -3.64 -35.69
CA ASN A 340 23.53 -4.60 -35.10
C ASN A 340 22.86 -4.06 -33.82
N LEU A 341 23.56 -3.25 -33.01
CA LEU A 341 23.02 -2.76 -31.74
C LEU A 341 21.89 -1.74 -31.97
N SER A 342 22.04 -0.87 -32.98
CA SER A 342 20.99 0.07 -33.39
C SER A 342 19.72 -0.68 -33.83
N ILE A 343 19.87 -1.75 -34.62
CA ILE A 343 18.77 -2.62 -35.05
C ILE A 343 18.07 -3.26 -33.84
N PHE A 344 18.81 -3.78 -32.86
CA PHE A 344 18.21 -4.38 -31.66
C PHE A 344 17.46 -3.37 -30.79
N ARG A 345 17.95 -2.12 -30.67
CA ARG A 345 17.23 -1.04 -29.96
C ARG A 345 15.95 -0.62 -30.67
N HIS A 346 15.99 -0.52 -32.00
CA HIS A 346 14.80 -0.24 -32.80
C HIS A 346 13.78 -1.38 -32.70
N GLN A 347 14.24 -2.63 -32.71
CA GLN A 347 13.38 -3.80 -32.47
C GLN A 347 12.81 -3.80 -31.04
N ALA A 348 13.61 -3.50 -30.02
CA ALA A 348 13.15 -3.40 -28.63
C ALA A 348 12.09 -2.30 -28.47
N THR A 349 12.36 -1.11 -28.99
CA THR A 349 11.40 0.02 -28.99
C THR A 349 10.12 -0.34 -29.74
N ALA A 350 10.22 -1.01 -30.89
CA ALA A 350 9.06 -1.46 -31.66
C ALA A 350 8.25 -2.53 -30.90
N VAL A 351 8.91 -3.44 -30.20
CA VAL A 351 8.28 -4.45 -29.35
C VAL A 351 7.60 -3.79 -28.15
N GLU A 352 8.23 -2.82 -27.50
CA GLU A 352 7.63 -2.06 -26.41
C GLU A 352 6.39 -1.29 -26.87
N ARG A 353 6.48 -0.55 -27.99
CA ARG A 353 5.31 0.14 -28.58
C ARG A 353 4.18 -0.83 -28.93
N LYS A 354 4.50 -2.01 -29.46
CA LYS A 354 3.50 -3.06 -29.71
C LYS A 354 2.89 -3.58 -28.41
N LYS A 355 3.69 -3.85 -27.38
CA LYS A 355 3.20 -4.28 -26.06
C LYS A 355 2.28 -3.22 -25.45
N GLU A 356 2.66 -1.96 -25.52
CA GLU A 356 1.87 -0.84 -25.02
C GLU A 356 0.56 -0.67 -25.80
N ALA A 357 0.59 -0.75 -27.14
CA ALA A 357 -0.60 -0.69 -27.97
C ALA A 357 -1.56 -1.85 -27.70
N VAL A 358 -1.04 -3.08 -27.54
CA VAL A 358 -1.85 -4.26 -27.20
C VAL A 358 -2.42 -4.14 -25.79
N ALA A 359 -1.63 -3.69 -24.80
CA ALA A 359 -2.10 -3.45 -23.45
C ALA A 359 -3.17 -2.35 -23.41
N GLY A 360 -3.01 -1.29 -24.21
CA GLY A 360 -4.02 -0.24 -24.40
C GLY A 360 -5.31 -0.79 -25.01
N LYS A 361 -5.21 -1.60 -26.06
CA LYS A 361 -6.36 -2.27 -26.68
C LYS A 361 -7.06 -3.21 -25.71
N LEU A 362 -6.32 -3.99 -24.92
CA LEU A 362 -6.86 -4.87 -23.87
C LEU A 362 -7.59 -4.06 -22.79
N GLN A 363 -7.05 -2.91 -22.39
CA GLN A 363 -7.70 -2.03 -21.43
C GLN A 363 -9.00 -1.44 -22.01
N GLN A 364 -8.99 -1.02 -23.27
CA GLN A 364 -10.19 -0.53 -23.96
C GLN A 364 -11.26 -1.63 -24.08
N THR A 365 -10.89 -2.86 -24.46
CA THR A 365 -11.84 -3.97 -24.56
C THR A 365 -12.38 -4.39 -23.18
N ARG A 366 -11.55 -4.36 -22.13
CA ARG A 366 -12.01 -4.56 -20.74
C ARG A 366 -13.00 -3.47 -20.31
N GLN A 367 -12.74 -2.21 -20.66
CA GLN A 367 -13.65 -1.10 -20.38
C GLN A 367 -14.97 -1.21 -21.14
N THR A 368 -14.94 -1.58 -22.42
CA THR A 368 -16.16 -1.79 -23.20
C THR A 368 -16.95 -2.99 -22.71
N LEU A 369 -16.29 -4.08 -22.30
CA LEU A 369 -16.94 -5.22 -21.66
C LEU A 369 -17.66 -4.80 -20.37
N THR A 370 -16.95 -4.11 -19.46
CA THR A 370 -17.52 -3.61 -18.19
C THR A 370 -18.71 -2.68 -18.46
N ARG A 371 -18.61 -1.80 -19.46
CA ARG A 371 -19.70 -0.90 -19.87
C ARG A 371 -20.91 -1.68 -20.38
N MET A 372 -20.70 -2.68 -21.23
CA MET A 372 -21.79 -3.52 -21.76
C MET A 372 -22.44 -4.35 -20.64
N GLU A 373 -21.65 -4.91 -19.71
CA GLU A 373 -22.15 -5.63 -18.54
C GLU A 373 -22.99 -4.72 -17.64
N SER A 374 -22.53 -3.50 -17.37
CA SER A 374 -23.28 -2.48 -16.63
C SER A 374 -24.61 -2.14 -17.32
N GLN A 375 -24.60 -1.94 -18.64
CA GLN A 375 -25.82 -1.70 -19.42
C GLN A 375 -26.78 -2.90 -19.39
N ILE A 376 -26.25 -4.13 -19.43
CA ILE A 376 -27.07 -5.35 -19.30
C ILE A 376 -27.72 -5.40 -17.91
N GLU A 377 -26.97 -5.12 -16.85
CA GLU A 377 -27.51 -5.09 -15.48
C GLU A 377 -28.54 -3.96 -15.28
N GLU A 378 -28.30 -2.79 -15.84
CA GLU A 378 -29.27 -1.69 -15.84
C GLU A 378 -30.56 -2.09 -16.58
N LYS A 379 -30.44 -2.68 -17.78
CA LYS A 379 -31.59 -3.17 -18.56
C LYS A 379 -32.32 -4.31 -17.85
N LYS A 380 -31.62 -5.21 -17.17
CA LYS A 380 -32.24 -6.24 -16.32
C LYS A 380 -33.01 -5.61 -15.17
N LYS A 381 -32.46 -4.60 -14.48
CA LYS A 381 -33.15 -3.86 -13.41
C LYS A 381 -34.39 -3.13 -13.95
N GLU A 382 -34.30 -2.46 -15.10
CA GLU A 382 -35.45 -1.83 -15.76
C GLU A 382 -36.53 -2.84 -16.17
N LEU A 383 -36.14 -4.02 -16.67
CA LEU A 383 -37.09 -5.07 -17.03
C LEU A 383 -37.75 -5.68 -15.80
N LYS A 384 -37.00 -5.85 -14.71
CA LYS A 384 -37.51 -6.34 -13.43
C LYS A 384 -38.53 -5.37 -12.81
N THR A 385 -38.28 -4.07 -12.89
CA THR A 385 -39.24 -3.05 -12.40
C THR A 385 -40.49 -2.94 -13.29
N LYS A 386 -40.37 -3.13 -14.61
CA LYS A 386 -41.51 -3.04 -15.54
C LYS A 386 -42.36 -4.31 -15.62
N SER A 387 -41.76 -5.50 -15.57
CA SER A 387 -42.43 -6.77 -15.85
C SER A 387 -42.74 -7.60 -14.59
N GLY A 388 -42.20 -7.23 -13.42
CA GLY A 388 -42.42 -7.92 -12.14
C GLY A 388 -41.90 -9.37 -12.07
N VAL A 389 -41.37 -9.91 -13.17
CA VAL A 389 -40.87 -11.27 -13.32
C VAL A 389 -39.46 -11.21 -13.92
N ASP A 390 -38.57 -12.04 -13.38
CA ASP A 390 -37.18 -12.15 -13.85
C ASP A 390 -37.17 -12.70 -15.28
N VAL A 391 -36.62 -11.93 -16.22
CA VAL A 391 -36.59 -12.31 -17.64
C VAL A 391 -35.48 -13.33 -17.85
N ILE A 392 -35.87 -14.61 -17.93
CA ILE A 392 -34.98 -15.75 -18.17
C ILE A 392 -34.34 -15.60 -19.55
N SER A 393 -33.01 -15.71 -19.62
CA SER A 393 -32.26 -15.63 -20.89
C SER A 393 -32.72 -16.73 -21.86
N GLY A 394 -32.70 -16.48 -23.18
CA GLY A 394 -33.09 -17.48 -24.17
C GLY A 394 -32.31 -18.80 -24.08
N LYS A 395 -31.09 -18.78 -23.53
CA LYS A 395 -30.29 -19.98 -23.22
C LYS A 395 -30.81 -20.72 -21.99
N GLU A 396 -31.22 -19.99 -20.96
CA GLU A 396 -31.80 -20.54 -19.73
C GLU A 396 -33.21 -21.11 -19.99
N PHE A 397 -34.00 -20.47 -20.85
CA PHE A 397 -35.28 -21.00 -21.31
C PHE A 397 -35.10 -22.33 -22.06
N ARG A 398 -34.09 -22.40 -22.94
CA ARG A 398 -33.76 -23.64 -23.66
C ARG A 398 -33.33 -24.75 -22.69
N ASN A 399 -32.55 -24.43 -21.66
CA ASN A 399 -32.18 -25.37 -20.61
C ASN A 399 -33.39 -25.83 -19.80
N TYR A 400 -34.30 -24.91 -19.46
CA TYR A 400 -35.54 -25.22 -18.75
C TYR A 400 -36.43 -26.17 -19.58
N VAL A 401 -36.58 -25.91 -20.89
CA VAL A 401 -37.33 -26.80 -21.80
C VAL A 401 -36.68 -28.18 -21.88
N ASN A 402 -35.34 -28.26 -21.93
CA ASN A 402 -34.63 -29.53 -21.91
C ASN A 402 -34.83 -30.29 -20.59
N LEU A 403 -34.81 -29.57 -19.45
CA LEU A 403 -35.10 -30.15 -18.13
C LEU A 403 -36.54 -30.67 -18.06
N LEU A 404 -37.49 -29.92 -18.63
CA LEU A 404 -38.89 -30.31 -18.71
C LEU A 404 -39.08 -31.57 -19.58
N ARG A 405 -38.37 -31.66 -20.71
CA ARG A 405 -38.35 -32.85 -21.58
C ARG A 405 -37.78 -34.05 -20.84
N ALA A 406 -36.66 -33.89 -20.15
CA ALA A 406 -36.05 -34.94 -19.34
C ALA A 406 -36.99 -35.43 -18.24
N ARG A 407 -37.61 -34.51 -17.48
CA ARG A 407 -38.64 -34.86 -16.46
C ARG A 407 -39.85 -35.54 -17.06
N THR A 408 -40.30 -35.12 -18.25
CA THR A 408 -41.42 -35.77 -18.96
C THR A 408 -41.05 -37.19 -19.37
N GLN A 409 -39.81 -37.42 -19.81
CA GLN A 409 -39.31 -38.75 -20.15
C GLN A 409 -39.17 -39.64 -18.91
N GLU A 410 -38.67 -39.10 -17.80
CA GLU A 410 -38.59 -39.81 -16.52
C GLU A 410 -39.99 -40.18 -16.00
N TYR A 411 -40.95 -39.26 -16.08
CA TYR A 411 -42.34 -39.52 -15.76
C TYR A 411 -42.92 -40.66 -16.61
N LYS A 412 -42.70 -40.63 -17.94
CA LYS A 412 -43.15 -41.70 -18.84
C LYS A 412 -42.53 -43.05 -18.48
N LYS A 413 -41.25 -43.08 -18.13
CA LYS A 413 -40.57 -44.31 -17.70
C LYS A 413 -41.16 -44.86 -16.41
N LYS A 414 -41.32 -44.04 -15.37
CA LYS A 414 -41.96 -44.45 -14.10
C LYS A 414 -43.41 -44.89 -14.30
N ARG A 415 -44.12 -44.28 -15.24
CA ARG A 415 -45.48 -44.70 -15.59
C ARG A 415 -45.49 -46.09 -16.22
N GLN A 416 -44.57 -46.36 -17.14
CA GLN A 416 -44.42 -47.67 -17.75
C GLN A 416 -44.07 -48.75 -16.70
N GLU A 417 -43.10 -48.47 -15.80
CA GLU A 417 -42.75 -49.37 -14.70
C GLU A 417 -43.97 -49.68 -13.80
N LEU A 418 -44.81 -48.67 -13.52
CA LEU A 418 -46.07 -48.87 -12.80
C LEU A 418 -47.06 -49.76 -13.56
N ASP A 419 -47.22 -49.54 -14.86
CA ASP A 419 -48.11 -50.35 -15.69
C ASP A 419 -47.61 -51.81 -15.76
N GLU A 420 -46.29 -52.04 -15.85
CA GLU A 420 -45.67 -53.37 -15.76
C GLU A 420 -45.99 -54.07 -14.43
N ILE A 421 -45.81 -53.39 -13.29
CA ILE A 421 -46.17 -53.93 -11.96
C ILE A 421 -47.65 -54.28 -11.87
N ILE A 422 -48.54 -53.47 -12.45
CA ILE A 422 -49.98 -53.75 -12.46
C ILE A 422 -50.28 -55.01 -13.28
N THR A 423 -49.62 -55.18 -14.44
CA THR A 423 -49.79 -56.40 -15.24
C THR A 423 -49.27 -57.64 -14.52
N GLU A 424 -48.12 -57.56 -13.84
CA GLU A 424 -47.56 -58.65 -13.04
C GLU A 424 -48.45 -59.00 -11.85
N LYS A 425 -49.01 -58.00 -11.15
CA LYS A 425 -50.02 -58.23 -10.12
C LYS A 425 -51.22 -58.99 -10.69
N GLY A 426 -51.67 -58.64 -11.89
CA GLY A 426 -52.76 -59.33 -12.57
C GLY A 426 -52.43 -60.79 -12.90
N THR A 427 -51.22 -61.08 -13.39
CA THR A 427 -50.79 -62.45 -13.65
C THR A 427 -50.66 -63.25 -12.35
N LEU A 428 -50.13 -62.66 -11.28
CA LEU A 428 -50.02 -63.26 -9.95
C LEU A 428 -51.40 -63.58 -9.34
N ILE A 429 -52.38 -62.70 -9.48
CA ILE A 429 -53.76 -62.98 -9.05
C ILE A 429 -54.32 -64.19 -9.81
N ARG A 430 -54.12 -64.23 -11.14
CA ARG A 430 -54.60 -65.36 -11.96
C ARG A 430 -53.88 -66.67 -11.61
N THR A 431 -52.58 -66.65 -11.34
CA THR A 431 -51.84 -67.85 -10.93
C THR A 431 -52.28 -68.31 -9.54
N MET A 432 -52.51 -67.38 -8.60
CA MET A 432 -53.09 -67.67 -7.29
C MET A 432 -54.46 -68.34 -7.43
N GLU A 433 -55.36 -67.79 -8.24
CA GLU A 433 -56.68 -68.40 -8.50
C GLU A 433 -56.56 -69.81 -9.12
N MET A 434 -55.66 -70.01 -10.08
CA MET A 434 -55.43 -71.34 -10.67
C MET A 434 -54.88 -72.33 -9.64
N LEU A 435 -53.97 -71.91 -8.78
CA LEU A 435 -53.43 -72.73 -7.69
C LEU A 435 -54.52 -73.07 -6.68
N SER A 436 -55.33 -72.10 -6.26
CA SER A 436 -56.47 -72.34 -5.37
C SER A 436 -57.50 -73.30 -5.99
N ARG A 437 -57.80 -73.17 -7.29
CA ARG A 437 -58.68 -74.12 -8.00
C ARG A 437 -58.08 -75.53 -8.01
N LYS A 438 -56.81 -75.67 -8.38
CA LYS A 438 -56.11 -76.97 -8.36
C LYS A 438 -56.05 -77.58 -6.97
N TYR A 439 -55.80 -76.76 -5.95
CA TYR A 439 -55.80 -77.18 -4.55
C TYR A 439 -57.18 -77.70 -4.15
N ASN A 440 -58.26 -76.95 -4.42
CA ASN A 440 -59.62 -77.40 -4.14
C ASN A 440 -59.96 -78.70 -4.89
N THR A 441 -59.56 -78.84 -6.16
CA THR A 441 -59.75 -80.10 -6.91
C THR A 441 -58.99 -81.26 -6.26
N LEU A 442 -57.79 -81.02 -5.71
CA LEU A 442 -57.01 -82.03 -4.99
C LEU A 442 -57.68 -82.40 -3.67
N VAL A 443 -58.18 -81.41 -2.92
CA VAL A 443 -58.94 -81.60 -1.68
C VAL A 443 -60.17 -82.47 -1.93
N ASP A 444 -60.94 -82.18 -2.98
CA ASP A 444 -62.13 -82.94 -3.34
C ASP A 444 -61.78 -84.39 -3.74
N LYS A 445 -60.68 -84.60 -4.47
CA LYS A 445 -60.17 -85.95 -4.79
C LYS A 445 -59.73 -86.73 -3.55
N ILE A 446 -59.07 -86.08 -2.60
CA ILE A 446 -58.62 -86.73 -1.35
C ILE A 446 -59.85 -87.13 -0.50
N LYS A 447 -60.84 -86.23 -0.38
CA LYS A 447 -62.11 -86.53 0.30
C LYS A 447 -62.88 -87.68 -0.37
N ALA A 448 -62.91 -87.72 -1.70
CA ALA A 448 -63.57 -88.79 -2.46
C ALA A 448 -62.89 -90.17 -2.30
N MET A 449 -61.59 -90.20 -2.02
CA MET A 449 -60.85 -91.43 -1.70
C MET A 449 -60.89 -91.81 -0.22
N GLY A 450 -61.72 -91.15 0.60
CA GLY A 450 -61.89 -91.44 2.02
C GLY A 450 -60.77 -90.89 2.92
N GLY A 451 -59.92 -90.00 2.41
CA GLY A 451 -58.87 -89.34 3.18
C GLY A 451 -59.33 -88.03 3.81
N GLU A 452 -58.94 -87.77 5.05
CA GLU A 452 -59.13 -86.47 5.70
C GLU A 452 -57.98 -85.52 5.33
N VAL A 453 -58.32 -84.34 4.80
CA VAL A 453 -57.31 -83.33 4.43
C VAL A 453 -56.88 -82.59 5.69
N VAL A 454 -55.74 -82.98 6.25
CA VAL A 454 -55.09 -82.22 7.33
C VAL A 454 -54.49 -80.96 6.71
N ALA A 455 -55.01 -79.79 7.09
CA ALA A 455 -54.39 -78.52 6.78
C ALA A 455 -53.05 -78.46 7.53
N PHE A 456 -51.93 -78.52 6.80
CA PHE A 456 -50.60 -78.36 7.38
C PHE A 456 -50.41 -76.88 7.75
N GLY A 457 -50.88 -76.52 8.94
CA GLY A 457 -50.53 -75.27 9.60
C GLY A 457 -49.05 -75.31 10.00
N GLU A 458 -48.32 -74.29 9.57
CA GLU A 458 -47.06 -73.77 10.11
C GLU A 458 -46.30 -74.68 11.10
N GLN A 459 -45.33 -75.47 10.61
CA GLN A 459 -44.17 -75.82 11.43
C GLN A 459 -42.86 -75.69 10.63
N THR A 460 -42.19 -74.61 11.01
CA THR A 460 -40.76 -74.34 11.02
C THR A 460 -39.84 -75.57 11.09
N ASN A 461 -38.73 -75.45 10.37
CA ASN A 461 -37.43 -76.06 10.66
C ASN A 461 -37.35 -77.60 10.55
N MET A 462 -37.42 -78.10 9.32
CA MET A 462 -36.69 -79.32 8.99
C MET A 462 -35.18 -79.01 8.92
N THR A 463 -34.49 -79.25 10.03
CA THR A 463 -33.08 -79.63 10.02
C THR A 463 -32.88 -80.73 9.00
N LYS A 464 -32.10 -80.45 7.96
CA LYS A 464 -31.70 -81.42 6.94
C LYS A 464 -30.95 -82.56 7.64
N GLU A 465 -31.63 -83.68 7.89
CA GLU A 465 -30.93 -84.95 8.08
C GLU A 465 -30.19 -85.26 6.78
N ARG A 466 -28.85 -85.33 6.88
CA ARG A 466 -27.98 -85.81 5.81
C ARG A 466 -28.46 -87.21 5.38
N PRO A 467 -28.46 -87.52 4.08
CA PRO A 467 -28.67 -88.88 3.65
C PRO A 467 -27.58 -89.75 4.28
N ARG A 468 -27.98 -90.81 4.98
CA ARG A 468 -27.06 -91.85 5.45
C ARG A 468 -26.31 -92.38 4.23
N THR A 469 -25.00 -92.17 4.20
CA THR A 469 -24.10 -92.82 3.27
C THR A 469 -24.31 -94.32 3.41
N ALA A 470 -24.73 -94.99 2.34
CA ALA A 470 -24.79 -96.44 2.31
C ALA A 470 -23.42 -97.00 2.73
N ALA A 471 -23.41 -97.92 3.68
CA ALA A 471 -22.22 -98.67 4.05
C ALA A 471 -21.71 -99.40 2.80
N PRO A 472 -20.40 -99.37 2.48
CA PRO A 472 -19.87 -100.13 1.38
C PRO A 472 -19.91 -101.61 1.75
N VAL A 473 -20.58 -102.43 0.94
CA VAL A 473 -20.47 -103.88 1.01
C VAL A 473 -19.32 -104.28 0.09
N ILE A 474 -18.10 -104.30 0.64
CA ILE A 474 -16.92 -104.91 0.02
C ILE A 474 -16.08 -105.48 1.18
N ASP A 475 -16.00 -106.80 1.29
CA ASP A 475 -15.20 -107.53 2.29
C ASP A 475 -13.76 -107.81 1.83
N ASP A 476 -13.30 -107.09 0.80
CA ASP A 476 -11.94 -107.19 0.26
C ASP A 476 -11.14 -105.92 0.57
N VAL A 477 -10.17 -106.05 1.46
CA VAL A 477 -9.34 -104.95 1.98
C VAL A 477 -8.49 -104.32 0.86
N ASP A 478 -8.11 -105.10 -0.16
CA ASP A 478 -7.28 -104.62 -1.26
C ASP A 478 -8.08 -103.83 -2.30
N GLU A 479 -9.34 -104.21 -2.55
CA GLU A 479 -10.21 -103.47 -3.46
C GLU A 479 -10.69 -102.15 -2.85
N LEU A 480 -10.97 -102.13 -1.54
CA LEU A 480 -11.22 -100.89 -0.78
C LEU A 480 -10.01 -99.97 -0.75
N ARG A 481 -8.79 -100.50 -0.60
CA ARG A 481 -7.54 -99.72 -0.70
C ARG A 481 -7.35 -99.14 -2.10
N ARG A 482 -7.70 -99.88 -3.17
CA ARG A 482 -7.65 -99.38 -4.55
C ARG A 482 -8.67 -98.27 -4.79
N LEU A 483 -9.92 -98.44 -4.34
CA LEU A 483 -10.97 -97.42 -4.44
C LEU A 483 -10.66 -96.18 -3.60
N LEU A 484 -10.07 -96.35 -2.40
CA LEU A 484 -9.57 -95.25 -1.58
C LEU A 484 -8.42 -94.54 -2.27
N SER A 485 -7.45 -95.25 -2.84
CA SER A 485 -6.37 -94.64 -3.62
C SER A 485 -6.90 -93.90 -4.84
N GLU A 486 -7.88 -94.44 -5.56
CA GLU A 486 -8.51 -93.80 -6.72
C GLU A 486 -9.38 -92.59 -6.31
N MET A 487 -10.07 -92.65 -5.17
CA MET A 487 -10.77 -91.50 -4.60
C MET A 487 -9.80 -90.43 -4.12
N VAL A 488 -8.71 -90.80 -3.45
CA VAL A 488 -7.66 -89.88 -2.99
C VAL A 488 -7.00 -89.22 -4.20
N GLU A 489 -6.67 -89.99 -5.24
CA GLU A 489 -6.11 -89.47 -6.49
C GLU A 489 -7.11 -88.55 -7.21
N ASN A 490 -8.41 -88.87 -7.19
CA ASN A 490 -9.45 -87.99 -7.74
C ASN A 490 -9.68 -86.72 -6.89
N ILE A 491 -9.54 -86.81 -5.57
CA ILE A 491 -9.58 -85.67 -4.66
C ILE A 491 -8.37 -84.78 -4.89
N GLU A 492 -7.18 -85.36 -5.06
CA GLU A 492 -5.94 -84.65 -5.41
C GLU A 492 -6.06 -83.99 -6.79
N LYS A 493 -6.49 -84.71 -7.84
CA LYS A 493 -6.75 -84.14 -9.18
C LYS A 493 -7.78 -83.00 -9.15
N LYS A 494 -8.80 -83.08 -8.29
CA LYS A 494 -9.78 -81.99 -8.12
C LYS A 494 -9.20 -80.83 -7.31
N ARG A 495 -8.39 -81.11 -6.29
CA ARG A 495 -7.68 -80.10 -5.50
C ARG A 495 -6.67 -79.33 -6.36
N ASP A 496 -5.90 -80.02 -7.18
CA ASP A 496 -4.97 -79.43 -8.16
C ASP A 496 -5.67 -78.53 -9.18
N LYS A 497 -6.93 -78.82 -9.52
CA LYS A 497 -7.76 -77.96 -10.37
C LYS A 497 -8.41 -76.79 -9.61
N ILE A 498 -8.74 -76.96 -8.33
CA ILE A 498 -9.41 -75.94 -7.50
C ILE A 498 -8.42 -74.92 -6.95
N ASP A 499 -7.23 -75.34 -6.53
CA ASP A 499 -6.20 -74.46 -5.97
C ASP A 499 -5.81 -73.28 -6.89
N PRO A 500 -5.61 -73.45 -8.22
CA PRO A 500 -5.36 -72.31 -9.11
C PRO A 500 -6.59 -71.40 -9.26
N LEU A 501 -7.81 -71.95 -9.29
CA LEU A 501 -9.05 -71.16 -9.34
C LEU A 501 -9.28 -70.37 -8.04
N LYS A 502 -8.91 -70.94 -6.89
CA LYS A 502 -8.98 -70.27 -5.59
C LYS A 502 -7.97 -69.11 -5.53
N LYS A 503 -6.74 -69.33 -5.98
CA LYS A 503 -5.72 -68.28 -6.10
C LYS A 503 -6.15 -67.16 -7.07
N GLU A 504 -6.78 -67.52 -8.21
CA GLU A 504 -7.29 -66.51 -9.14
C GLU A 504 -8.47 -65.72 -8.54
N LYS A 505 -9.39 -66.40 -7.84
CA LYS A 505 -10.47 -65.72 -7.10
C LYS A 505 -9.92 -64.76 -6.04
N GLU A 506 -8.92 -65.17 -5.27
CA GLU A 506 -8.26 -64.31 -4.26
C GLU A 506 -7.62 -63.08 -4.92
N LYS A 507 -6.89 -63.26 -6.03
CA LYS A 507 -6.33 -62.14 -6.82
C LYS A 507 -7.40 -61.18 -7.37
N GLN A 508 -8.52 -61.72 -7.87
CA GLN A 508 -9.62 -60.89 -8.37
C GLN A 508 -10.33 -60.15 -7.23
N GLN A 509 -10.47 -60.78 -6.07
CA GLN A 509 -11.01 -60.17 -4.87
C GLN A 509 -10.13 -58.99 -4.41
N GLU A 510 -8.81 -59.18 -4.37
CA GLU A 510 -7.83 -58.13 -4.05
C GLU A 510 -7.89 -56.97 -5.04
N ARG A 511 -7.96 -57.26 -6.35
CA ARG A 511 -8.13 -56.23 -7.39
C ARG A 511 -9.42 -55.45 -7.22
N TYR A 512 -10.52 -56.13 -6.92
CA TYR A 512 -11.80 -55.50 -6.68
C TYR A 512 -11.77 -54.58 -5.45
N THR A 513 -11.17 -55.03 -4.34
CA THR A 513 -11.02 -54.18 -3.15
C THR A 513 -10.18 -52.94 -3.44
N LEU A 514 -9.07 -53.09 -4.18
CA LEU A 514 -8.18 -51.97 -4.50
C LEU A 514 -8.85 -50.95 -5.44
N LEU A 515 -9.63 -51.43 -6.40
CA LEU A 515 -10.41 -50.58 -7.30
C LEU A 515 -11.56 -49.88 -6.55
N ASN A 516 -12.24 -50.58 -5.65
CA ASN A 516 -13.32 -50.01 -4.84
C ASN A 516 -12.79 -48.93 -3.88
N ASP A 517 -11.61 -49.14 -3.29
CA ASP A 517 -10.93 -48.15 -2.46
C ASP A 517 -10.52 -46.93 -3.29
N TYR A 518 -9.98 -47.13 -4.50
CA TYR A 518 -9.64 -46.05 -5.42
C TYR A 518 -10.87 -45.21 -5.82
N VAL A 519 -11.98 -45.86 -6.18
CA VAL A 519 -13.24 -45.18 -6.52
C VAL A 519 -13.81 -44.44 -5.31
N SER A 520 -13.75 -45.05 -4.12
CA SER A 520 -14.23 -44.43 -2.88
C SER A 520 -13.42 -43.18 -2.53
N ARG A 521 -12.08 -43.24 -2.60
CA ARG A 521 -11.20 -42.08 -2.39
C ARG A 521 -11.46 -40.96 -3.40
N ASN A 522 -11.55 -41.30 -4.69
CA ASN A 522 -11.86 -40.32 -5.72
C ASN A 522 -13.25 -39.67 -5.53
N LYS A 523 -14.21 -40.41 -4.98
CA LYS A 523 -15.53 -39.88 -4.66
C LYS A 523 -15.49 -38.93 -3.47
N THR A 524 -14.79 -39.30 -2.38
CA THR A 524 -14.63 -38.42 -1.20
C THR A 524 -13.89 -37.15 -1.57
N GLU A 525 -12.78 -37.24 -2.31
CA GLU A 525 -12.03 -36.06 -2.77
C GLU A 525 -12.87 -35.12 -3.64
N LYS A 526 -13.72 -35.65 -4.52
CA LYS A 526 -14.62 -34.82 -5.34
C LYS A 526 -15.69 -34.13 -4.50
N VAL A 527 -16.21 -34.81 -3.48
CA VAL A 527 -17.19 -34.24 -2.54
C VAL A 527 -16.54 -33.12 -1.73
N GLU A 528 -15.38 -33.38 -1.12
CA GLU A 528 -14.63 -32.37 -0.36
C GLU A 528 -14.28 -31.15 -1.21
N ARG A 529 -13.79 -31.34 -2.44
CA ARG A 529 -13.52 -30.21 -3.35
C ARG A 529 -14.78 -29.43 -3.72
N ASN A 530 -15.93 -30.09 -3.86
CA ASN A 530 -17.19 -29.42 -4.15
C ASN A 530 -17.70 -28.64 -2.93
N GLU A 531 -17.55 -29.17 -1.73
CA GLU A 531 -17.88 -28.47 -0.48
C GLU A 531 -16.99 -27.25 -0.26
N GLN A 532 -15.69 -27.36 -0.50
CA GLN A 532 -14.75 -26.23 -0.46
C GLN A 532 -15.14 -25.13 -1.46
N LYS A 533 -15.51 -25.50 -2.69
CA LYS A 533 -16.01 -24.54 -3.69
C LYS A 533 -17.32 -23.88 -3.26
N ALA A 534 -18.26 -24.65 -2.72
CA ALA A 534 -19.53 -24.12 -2.24
C ALA A 534 -19.32 -23.12 -1.08
N SER A 535 -18.42 -23.45 -0.15
CA SER A 535 -18.01 -22.56 0.94
C SER A 535 -17.36 -21.27 0.42
N ALA A 536 -16.43 -21.36 -0.54
CA ALA A 536 -15.81 -20.19 -1.16
C ALA A 536 -16.82 -19.27 -1.87
N ILE A 537 -17.77 -19.84 -2.60
CA ILE A 537 -18.88 -19.11 -3.24
C ILE A 537 -19.77 -18.44 -2.18
N GLY A 538 -20.06 -19.13 -1.07
CA GLY A 538 -20.80 -18.59 0.06
C GLY A 538 -20.12 -17.38 0.68
N ASN A 539 -18.82 -17.47 0.96
CA ASN A 539 -18.03 -16.37 1.52
C ASN A 539 -17.98 -15.16 0.58
N LEU A 540 -17.81 -15.37 -0.73
CA LEU A 540 -17.84 -14.28 -1.71
C LEU A 540 -19.22 -13.61 -1.79
N ASN A 541 -20.31 -14.37 -1.66
CA ASN A 541 -21.65 -13.79 -1.60
C ASN A 541 -21.83 -12.90 -0.37
N THR A 542 -21.41 -13.37 0.81
CA THR A 542 -21.48 -12.54 2.03
C THR A 542 -20.62 -11.29 1.91
N ASP A 543 -19.45 -11.37 1.26
CA ASP A 543 -18.60 -10.20 1.01
C ASP A 543 -19.24 -9.21 0.03
N ILE A 544 -19.91 -9.71 -1.02
CA ILE A 544 -20.67 -8.86 -1.96
C ILE A 544 -21.81 -8.16 -1.23
N GLU A 545 -22.60 -8.87 -0.42
CA GLU A 545 -23.71 -8.30 0.36
C GLU A 545 -23.22 -7.22 1.33
N ASN A 546 -22.11 -7.47 2.05
CA ASN A 546 -21.50 -6.50 2.95
C ASN A 546 -21.03 -5.24 2.21
N LEU A 547 -20.42 -5.40 1.03
CA LEU A 547 -20.00 -4.26 0.20
C LEU A 547 -21.18 -3.49 -0.39
N GLU A 548 -22.26 -4.17 -0.78
CA GLU A 548 -23.51 -3.54 -1.24
C GLU A 548 -24.17 -2.71 -0.13
N GLN A 549 -24.24 -3.24 1.09
CA GLN A 549 -24.76 -2.50 2.23
C GLN A 549 -23.91 -1.25 2.52
N ARG A 550 -22.59 -1.40 2.57
CA ARG A 550 -21.68 -0.27 2.79
C ARG A 550 -21.78 0.79 1.69
N LEU A 551 -21.96 0.37 0.43
CA LEU A 551 -22.19 1.29 -0.68
C LEU A 551 -23.49 2.09 -0.47
N GLU A 552 -24.56 1.44 -0.02
CA GLU A 552 -25.83 2.11 0.25
C GLU A 552 -25.71 3.13 1.39
N GLU A 553 -24.98 2.80 2.46
CA GLU A 553 -24.70 3.69 3.58
C GLU A 553 -23.95 4.96 3.14
N VAL A 554 -22.84 4.80 2.41
CA VAL A 554 -22.05 5.95 1.92
C VAL A 554 -22.86 6.79 0.93
N LEU A 555 -23.71 6.19 0.09
CA LEU A 555 -24.60 6.94 -0.80
C LEU A 555 -25.65 7.76 -0.04
N LYS A 556 -26.15 7.27 1.10
CA LYS A 556 -27.04 8.04 1.98
C LYS A 556 -26.31 9.22 2.62
N GLU A 557 -25.07 9.02 3.05
CA GLU A 557 -24.23 10.10 3.59
C GLU A 557 -23.97 11.20 2.56
N ILE A 558 -23.61 10.84 1.33
CA ILE A 558 -23.40 11.80 0.23
C ILE A 558 -24.66 12.63 -0.02
N LYS A 559 -25.85 12.01 -0.07
CA LYS A 559 -27.12 12.74 -0.22
C LYS A 559 -27.34 13.74 0.92
N GLY A 560 -26.99 13.36 2.15
CA GLY A 560 -27.04 14.23 3.31
C GLY A 560 -26.06 15.41 3.21
N LEU A 561 -24.84 15.17 2.71
CA LEU A 561 -23.85 16.23 2.45
C LEU A 561 -24.30 17.16 1.32
N ASP A 562 -24.82 16.63 0.22
CA ASP A 562 -25.31 17.42 -0.92
C ASP A 562 -26.46 18.34 -0.46
N SER A 563 -27.40 17.83 0.34
CA SER A 563 -28.48 18.64 0.92
C SER A 563 -27.96 19.77 1.82
N LYS A 564 -26.93 19.50 2.64
CA LYS A 564 -26.29 20.52 3.48
C LYS A 564 -25.55 21.56 2.63
N ILE A 565 -24.81 21.11 1.62
CA ILE A 565 -24.09 21.99 0.69
C ILE A 565 -25.08 22.91 -0.03
N GLU A 566 -26.20 22.40 -0.51
CA GLU A 566 -27.25 23.22 -1.14
C GLU A 566 -27.77 24.29 -0.19
N GLN A 567 -28.09 23.93 1.07
CA GLN A 567 -28.50 24.90 2.09
C GLN A 567 -27.45 25.99 2.33
N TYR A 568 -26.19 25.61 2.56
CA TYR A 568 -25.10 26.58 2.78
C TYR A 568 -24.81 27.45 1.56
N THR A 569 -25.00 26.91 0.36
CA THR A 569 -24.80 27.67 -0.89
C THR A 569 -25.92 28.69 -1.06
N GLU A 570 -27.15 28.34 -0.71
CA GLU A 570 -28.28 29.26 -0.71
C GLU A 570 -28.11 30.37 0.33
N ASP A 571 -27.72 30.03 1.57
CA ASP A 571 -27.41 30.99 2.62
C ASP A 571 -26.31 31.98 2.17
N LEU A 572 -25.28 31.49 1.48
CA LEU A 572 -24.22 32.32 0.89
C LEU A 572 -24.71 33.21 -0.25
N ASN A 573 -25.66 32.75 -1.06
CA ASN A 573 -26.26 33.55 -2.13
C ASN A 573 -27.09 34.70 -1.55
N VAL A 574 -27.84 34.46 -0.48
CA VAL A 574 -28.60 35.49 0.25
C VAL A 574 -27.63 36.54 0.82
N LEU A 575 -26.58 36.12 1.53
CA LEU A 575 -25.54 37.02 2.06
C LEU A 575 -24.84 37.83 0.98
N ARG A 576 -24.64 37.25 -0.21
CA ARG A 576 -24.03 37.94 -1.35
C ARG A 576 -24.96 39.00 -1.93
N SER A 577 -26.25 38.68 -2.07
CA SER A 577 -27.28 39.61 -2.53
C SER A 577 -27.37 40.83 -1.61
N ASP A 578 -27.40 40.60 -0.30
CA ASP A 578 -27.39 41.67 0.71
C ASP A 578 -26.12 42.53 0.63
N GLY A 579 -24.97 41.90 0.41
CA GLY A 579 -23.69 42.59 0.20
C GLY A 579 -23.66 43.45 -1.05
N ASP A 580 -24.22 42.96 -2.17
CA ASP A 580 -24.30 43.71 -3.44
C ASP A 580 -25.26 44.90 -3.32
N GLU A 581 -26.37 44.75 -2.60
CA GLU A 581 -27.31 45.85 -2.35
C GLU A 581 -26.72 46.93 -1.43
N LEU A 582 -25.96 46.52 -0.42
CA LEU A 582 -25.21 47.44 0.44
C LEU A 582 -24.12 48.19 -0.36
N LYS A 583 -23.41 47.50 -1.26
CA LYS A 583 -22.39 48.10 -2.14
C LYS A 583 -23.00 49.18 -3.04
N LYS A 584 -24.19 48.93 -3.60
CA LYS A 584 -24.94 49.92 -4.39
C LYS A 584 -25.31 51.15 -3.55
N ARG A 585 -25.79 50.96 -2.32
CA ARG A 585 -26.11 52.06 -1.40
C ARG A 585 -24.89 52.92 -1.05
N VAL A 586 -23.74 52.30 -0.77
CA VAL A 586 -22.50 53.03 -0.48
C VAL A 586 -21.99 53.79 -1.71
N GLN A 587 -22.07 53.20 -2.91
CA GLN A 587 -21.71 53.90 -4.15
C GLN A 587 -22.61 55.11 -4.42
N GLU A 588 -23.92 54.99 -4.15
CA GLU A 588 -24.87 56.09 -4.32
C GLU A 588 -24.64 57.23 -3.32
N GLU A 589 -24.39 56.91 -2.05
CA GLU A 589 -24.03 57.92 -1.04
C GLU A 589 -22.69 58.58 -1.33
N TYR A 590 -21.71 57.83 -1.83
CA TYR A 590 -20.43 58.40 -2.30
C TYR A 590 -20.63 59.36 -3.48
N ARG A 591 -21.48 59.00 -4.44
CA ARG A 591 -21.83 59.85 -5.59
C ARG A 591 -22.50 61.14 -5.14
N LYS A 592 -23.50 61.07 -4.25
CA LYS A 592 -24.16 62.25 -3.66
C LYS A 592 -23.18 63.14 -2.90
N ALA A 593 -22.27 62.56 -2.11
CA ALA A 593 -21.24 63.31 -1.41
C ALA A 593 -20.28 64.03 -2.38
N GLN A 594 -19.97 63.40 -3.52
CA GLN A 594 -19.14 63.99 -4.58
C GLN A 594 -19.86 65.12 -5.30
N GLU A 595 -21.16 64.97 -5.59
CA GLU A 595 -22.02 66.03 -6.15
C GLU A 595 -22.12 67.23 -5.19
N VAL A 596 -22.41 67.00 -3.91
CA VAL A 596 -22.47 68.06 -2.89
C VAL A 596 -21.12 68.78 -2.75
N SER A 597 -20.00 68.05 -2.79
CA SER A 597 -18.66 68.65 -2.78
C SER A 597 -18.42 69.53 -4.01
N SER A 598 -18.84 69.07 -5.20
CA SER A 598 -18.72 69.85 -6.43
C SER A 598 -19.60 71.11 -6.43
N ASP A 599 -20.81 71.03 -5.87
CA ASP A 599 -21.73 72.15 -5.71
C ASP A 599 -21.23 73.16 -4.67
N LEU A 600 -20.63 72.69 -3.58
CA LEU A 600 -19.97 73.56 -2.59
C LEU A 600 -18.80 74.32 -3.22
N ALA A 601 -17.96 73.64 -4.01
CA ALA A 601 -16.84 74.27 -4.72
C ALA A 601 -17.34 75.33 -5.71
N ARG A 602 -18.44 75.04 -6.43
CA ARG A 602 -19.09 76.00 -7.35
C ARG A 602 -19.66 77.22 -6.60
N ARG A 603 -20.33 77.01 -5.47
CA ARG A 603 -20.86 78.10 -4.63
C ARG A 603 -19.75 78.96 -4.03
N GLN A 604 -18.67 78.35 -3.54
CA GLN A 604 -17.50 79.10 -3.07
C GLN A 604 -16.87 79.97 -4.18
N GLY A 605 -16.79 79.45 -5.41
CA GLY A 605 -16.33 80.23 -6.56
C GLY A 605 -17.23 81.43 -6.90
N ILE A 606 -18.55 81.31 -6.73
CA ILE A 606 -19.51 82.41 -6.94
C ILE A 606 -19.39 83.45 -5.82
N THR A 607 -19.28 83.02 -4.56
CA THR A 607 -19.11 83.92 -3.40
C THR A 607 -17.81 84.72 -3.51
N ALA A 608 -16.71 84.10 -3.97
CA ALA A 608 -15.44 84.79 -4.21
C ALA A 608 -15.58 85.93 -5.23
N LYS A 609 -16.27 85.69 -6.36
CA LYS A 609 -16.54 86.71 -7.39
C LYS A 609 -17.42 87.86 -6.86
N TYR A 610 -18.41 87.55 -6.03
CA TYR A 610 -19.29 88.56 -5.44
C TYR A 610 -18.54 89.45 -4.43
N SER A 611 -17.63 88.86 -3.65
CA SER A 611 -16.75 89.59 -2.73
C SER A 611 -15.81 90.54 -3.48
N GLU A 612 -15.27 90.11 -4.62
CA GLU A 612 -14.38 90.93 -5.45
C GLU A 612 -15.12 92.15 -6.05
N PHE A 613 -16.35 91.95 -6.52
CA PHE A 613 -17.21 93.03 -7.01
C PHE A 613 -17.59 94.02 -5.90
N ALA A 614 -17.94 93.53 -4.70
CA ALA A 614 -18.22 94.37 -3.55
C ALA A 614 -17.01 95.22 -3.13
N HIS A 615 -15.80 94.64 -3.19
CA HIS A 615 -14.56 95.36 -2.91
C HIS A 615 -14.30 96.50 -3.92
N GLN A 616 -14.51 96.24 -5.21
CA GLN A 616 -14.40 97.27 -6.25
C GLN A 616 -15.42 98.40 -6.06
N GLN A 617 -16.66 98.07 -5.67
CA GLN A 617 -17.66 99.09 -5.31
C GLN A 617 -17.19 99.97 -4.17
N VAL A 618 -16.66 99.40 -3.07
CA VAL A 618 -16.17 100.20 -1.94
C VAL A 618 -15.04 101.16 -2.36
N ILE A 619 -14.16 100.74 -3.28
CA ILE A 619 -13.11 101.61 -3.84
C ILE A 619 -13.72 102.77 -4.62
N MET A 620 -14.72 102.51 -5.47
CA MET A 620 -15.41 103.57 -6.22
C MET A 620 -16.10 104.57 -5.29
N TRP A 621 -16.75 104.10 -4.23
CA TRP A 621 -17.43 104.97 -3.25
C TRP A 621 -16.44 105.84 -2.46
N ARG A 622 -15.26 105.29 -2.11
CA ARG A 622 -14.17 106.08 -1.52
C ARG A 622 -13.64 107.15 -2.49
N GLY A 623 -13.46 106.80 -3.76
CA GLY A 623 -13.07 107.77 -4.78
C GLY A 623 -14.09 108.90 -4.93
N LEU A 624 -15.38 108.57 -4.93
CA LEU A 624 -16.46 109.54 -4.99
C LEU A 624 -16.46 110.46 -3.76
N HIS A 625 -16.26 109.89 -2.57
CA HIS A 625 -16.13 110.65 -1.33
C HIS A 625 -14.96 111.63 -1.38
N MET A 626 -13.78 111.20 -1.85
CA MET A 626 -12.62 112.08 -2.02
C MET A 626 -12.89 113.24 -2.98
N VAL A 627 -13.62 113.01 -4.08
CA VAL A 627 -14.00 114.08 -5.02
C VAL A 627 -14.95 115.09 -4.35
N PHE A 628 -15.92 114.62 -3.56
CA PHE A 628 -16.80 115.49 -2.80
C PHE A 628 -16.05 116.29 -1.73
N GLU A 629 -15.09 115.66 -1.06
CA GLU A 629 -14.25 116.30 -0.05
C GLU A 629 -13.32 117.35 -0.67
N ALA A 630 -12.74 117.06 -1.84
CA ALA A 630 -11.96 118.02 -2.62
C ALA A 630 -12.82 119.20 -3.11
N LYS A 631 -14.05 118.94 -3.57
CA LYS A 631 -15.02 120.00 -3.93
C LYS A 631 -15.38 120.85 -2.72
N MET A 632 -15.62 120.24 -1.56
CA MET A 632 -15.89 120.95 -0.30
C MET A 632 -14.70 121.81 0.13
N GLN A 633 -13.47 121.32 -0.01
CA GLN A 633 -12.27 122.10 0.27
C GLN A 633 -12.05 123.24 -0.74
N ALA A 634 -12.36 123.04 -2.02
CA ALA A 634 -12.31 124.08 -3.04
C ALA A 634 -13.34 125.18 -2.78
N VAL A 635 -14.56 124.83 -2.35
CA VAL A 635 -15.59 125.79 -1.94
C VAL A 635 -15.16 126.57 -0.71
N LYS A 636 -14.55 125.91 0.29
CA LYS A 636 -13.99 126.60 1.48
C LYS A 636 -12.83 127.54 1.14
N LYS A 637 -12.01 127.21 0.13
CA LYS A 637 -10.95 128.11 -0.37
C LYS A 637 -11.47 129.29 -1.20
N ALA A 638 -12.68 129.21 -1.74
CA ALA A 638 -13.33 130.32 -2.45
C ALA A 638 -14.12 131.27 -1.53
N GLN A 639 -14.17 131.00 -0.22
CA GLN A 639 -14.84 131.81 0.80
C GLN A 639 -13.88 132.44 1.83
N GLY A 640 -12.57 132.37 1.58
CA GLY A 640 -11.57 133.29 2.16
C GLY A 640 -11.17 134.31 1.10
#